data_AF-A0A485L933-F1
#
_entry.id   AF-A0A485L933-F1
#
_cell.length_a   1.000
_cell.length_b   1.000
_cell.length_c   1.000
_cell.angle_alpha   90.00
_cell.angle_beta   90.00
_cell.angle_gamma   90.00
#
_symmetry.space_group_name_H-M   'P 1'
#
loop_
_entity.id
_entity.type
_entity.pdbx_description
1 polymer ?
#
loop_
_entity_poly.entity_id
_entity_poly.type
_entity_poly.pdbx_seq_one_letter_code
_entity_poly.pdbx_strand_id
1 'polypeptide(L)'
;MGGLGRRCCVVVFFLCWFAHAQIQVFSEPNFQGTSSTLANGTFVNDFQGQIGSLRSNSLALHVYSKPNLNGNVTVVAHDMFDLTSLAVGSISVTQVNWSFAVVSLFVNPQQSWLKLSGPFVQYTPGDTVDDFQGRIGYFYTSRMRSRAILVCFTGVNFTGTRTFFYDSKAVSSIVRSFQVVAYNESWRAVEIYQHTSRENPVAQLLAGESIAHWNGPTLELIDVPRHLVAVFYSGHSFTGNKTFAFSSRMLNYTTLQIGSIEVVLYNASMDMVEIFPLPNFNGPPLQFKAGDAVSTFKGSIGSIIILPLHAMVVYQGNQFTGSSVQLTQNKMQEFTTYKLFQVQSFQIQSIPMPPAVHLFTSSQCSGLPTKTLYLHDKEPTVNESFHCLHVHHEFALVMYSRPNYQGNRSFVWSAWRDMPPAIWETMASFVVIEKANVASFVRDDASSPDAIVWASGIYSPSVLKICAYDAISVGDNRSNIVGLSTPNRFPSVDYVDIPPGVSVQAFCRPNFKGSFRILTVSGTYPFVRSFRVYRTDDALPTTDDESVVAFLKHGRSDYSLLVPARETSASQIVFAMTLGASGFDTVDVPASLALVTYSGSQFQGQRRIIPSGIYTAEEQGVDFLYSMQSFRVIQASDVALLPIESTGLRGVRGHFTSKACTEANMTFVLDQEYMVLPKLDWSVLYIPDGLALVAYDRPWLLGRYVVWTSPVVKSPRSLGAKIRSVKVVLASEAPLPQLDPLPPSVFGGPFGRIYVDEEEPGISRWEKAWLPDACSNGVSLMTLWISRSFDGYWMTLYNDYNFQESKTVIDGTHLKREYFYTEYKSFKLHRANNCPVTPTEFAGIYPNLFGLDVPPILMQIGDNISALVFPWNAPIQKVTVPNGLKILAYAREQFQGDCTTWVKDSVLNEPNILSLRVRTVDDVSMPCEETFDQSKSTNTLQDDLTNHDLESSVSNF
;
A
#
# COMPACT_ATOMS: atom_id res chain seq x y z
N MET A 1 34.06 -5.03 41.70
CA MET A 1 34.15 -4.39 40.37
C MET A 1 33.20 -5.12 39.43
N GLY A 2 32.05 -4.55 39.08
CA GLY A 2 31.05 -5.26 38.24
C GLY A 2 29.75 -4.49 38.03
N GLY A 3 29.80 -3.15 38.02
CA GLY A 3 28.62 -2.29 38.03
C GLY A 3 28.52 -1.31 36.86
N LEU A 4 29.21 -1.53 35.74
CA LEU A 4 29.16 -0.63 34.57
C LEU A 4 28.52 -1.24 33.30
N GLY A 5 28.22 -2.54 33.24
CA GLY A 5 27.80 -3.19 31.99
C GLY A 5 26.35 -2.92 31.52
N ARG A 6 25.41 -2.59 32.42
CA ARG A 6 23.97 -2.46 32.06
C ARG A 6 23.53 -1.06 31.62
N ARG A 7 24.33 -0.02 31.84
CA ARG A 7 24.00 1.34 31.37
C ARG A 7 24.49 1.63 29.94
N CYS A 8 25.42 0.85 29.40
CA CYS A 8 25.83 0.99 28.00
C CYS A 8 24.79 0.43 27.00
N CYS A 9 24.08 -0.65 27.31
CA CYS A 9 23.11 -1.23 26.36
C CYS A 9 21.84 -0.39 26.15
N VAL A 10 21.39 0.36 27.16
CA VAL A 10 20.23 1.27 27.01
C VAL A 10 20.61 2.52 26.21
N VAL A 11 21.87 2.97 26.31
CA VAL A 11 22.40 4.09 25.51
C VAL A 11 22.65 3.67 24.05
N VAL A 12 23.04 2.41 23.79
CA VAL A 12 23.18 1.87 22.42
C VAL A 12 21.82 1.62 21.77
N PHE A 13 20.79 1.19 22.51
CA PHE A 13 19.42 1.07 21.98
C PHE A 13 18.81 2.43 21.62
N PHE A 14 19.07 3.48 22.42
CA PHE A 14 18.68 4.85 22.08
C PHE A 14 19.50 5.44 20.92
N LEU A 15 20.79 5.11 20.78
CA LEU A 15 21.63 5.55 19.66
C LEU A 15 21.30 4.82 18.34
N CYS A 16 20.86 3.55 18.39
CA CYS A 16 20.43 2.81 17.19
C CYS A 16 19.02 3.19 16.72
N TRP A 17 18.16 3.74 17.59
CA TRP A 17 16.85 4.30 17.22
C TRP A 17 16.97 5.60 16.39
N PHE A 18 18.12 6.28 16.43
CA PHE A 18 18.39 7.49 15.63
C PHE A 18 19.02 7.20 14.26
N ALA A 19 19.39 5.95 13.95
CA ALA A 19 19.73 5.55 12.60
C ALA A 19 18.44 5.25 11.81
N HIS A 20 18.45 5.47 10.49
CA HIS A 20 17.41 5.13 9.48
C HIS A 20 16.49 6.25 8.99
N ALA A 21 16.69 7.48 9.44
CA ALA A 21 16.30 8.63 8.62
C ALA A 21 17.58 9.07 7.87
N GLN A 22 17.56 9.06 6.54
CA GLN A 22 18.67 9.47 5.67
C GLN A 22 18.15 10.35 4.54
N ILE A 23 18.96 11.32 4.12
CA ILE A 23 18.75 12.09 2.88
C ILE A 23 19.77 11.67 1.84
N GLN A 24 19.39 11.72 0.56
CA GLN A 24 20.31 11.54 -0.55
C GLN A 24 20.53 12.86 -1.27
N VAL A 25 21.76 13.34 -1.27
CA VAL A 25 22.21 14.55 -1.96
C VAL A 25 22.90 14.15 -3.25
N PHE A 26 22.51 14.73 -4.36
CA PHE A 26 23.06 14.46 -5.69
C PHE A 26 23.85 15.67 -6.18
N SER A 27 25.00 15.46 -6.85
CA SER A 27 25.84 16.56 -7.35
C SER A 27 25.24 17.29 -8.55
N GLU A 28 24.30 16.69 -9.28
CA GLU A 28 23.62 17.29 -10.45
C GLU A 28 22.09 17.36 -10.25
N PRO A 29 21.39 18.25 -10.99
CA PRO A 29 19.93 18.30 -11.01
C PRO A 29 19.28 16.97 -11.40
N ASN A 30 17.99 16.83 -11.14
CA ASN A 30 17.13 15.70 -11.51
C ASN A 30 17.55 14.34 -10.93
N PHE A 31 18.17 14.33 -9.75
CA PHE A 31 18.70 13.14 -9.07
C PHE A 31 19.79 12.43 -9.88
N GLN A 32 20.67 13.23 -10.50
CA GLN A 32 21.77 12.75 -11.35
C GLN A 32 23.15 13.08 -10.71
N GLY A 33 24.21 12.52 -11.28
CA GLY A 33 25.57 12.68 -10.76
C GLY A 33 25.88 11.82 -9.53
N THR A 34 26.91 12.19 -8.78
CA THR A 34 27.36 11.48 -7.59
C THR A 34 26.36 11.68 -6.46
N SER A 35 25.91 10.58 -5.85
CA SER A 35 25.00 10.61 -4.70
C SER A 35 25.77 10.40 -3.39
N SER A 36 25.47 11.24 -2.40
CA SER A 36 25.97 11.18 -1.04
C SER A 36 24.79 11.00 -0.09
N THR A 37 24.83 9.94 0.72
CA THR A 37 23.80 9.68 1.73
C THR A 37 24.22 10.30 3.05
N LEU A 38 23.38 11.17 3.62
CA LEU A 38 23.65 11.85 4.88
C LEU A 38 22.60 11.42 5.92
N ALA A 39 23.06 10.96 7.08
CA ALA A 39 22.20 10.57 8.18
C ALA A 39 21.79 11.77 9.04
N ASN A 40 20.75 11.60 9.87
CA ASN A 40 20.40 12.59 10.89
C ASN A 40 21.61 12.93 11.78
N GLY A 41 21.82 14.22 12.07
CA GLY A 41 22.96 14.72 12.84
C GLY A 41 24.25 14.91 12.04
N THR A 42 24.28 14.54 10.75
CA THR A 42 25.45 14.80 9.88
C THR A 42 25.63 16.30 9.68
N PHE A 43 26.85 16.80 9.79
CA PHE A 43 27.20 18.16 9.38
C PHE A 43 28.56 18.19 8.66
N VAL A 44 28.70 19.09 7.70
CA VAL A 44 29.93 19.33 6.95
C VAL A 44 30.25 20.81 7.06
N ASN A 45 31.32 21.13 7.79
CA ASN A 45 31.70 22.51 8.09
C ASN A 45 32.25 23.26 6.88
N ASP A 46 32.80 22.58 5.88
CA ASP A 46 33.30 23.22 4.68
C ASP A 46 32.95 22.35 3.48
N PHE A 47 31.77 22.59 2.92
CA PHE A 47 31.24 21.79 1.84
C PHE A 47 31.82 22.30 0.51
N GLN A 48 32.74 21.53 -0.05
CA GLN A 48 33.38 21.84 -1.32
C GLN A 48 32.59 21.18 -2.46
N GLY A 49 31.71 21.95 -3.10
CA GLY A 49 30.91 21.47 -4.25
C GLY A 49 29.57 22.17 -4.40
N GLN A 50 28.78 21.72 -5.38
CA GLN A 50 27.39 22.13 -5.55
C GLN A 50 26.46 21.00 -5.12
N ILE A 51 25.26 21.37 -4.68
CA ILE A 51 24.16 20.43 -4.47
C ILE A 51 23.25 20.55 -5.68
N GLY A 52 23.21 19.51 -6.50
CA GLY A 52 22.40 19.49 -7.71
C GLY A 52 20.95 19.16 -7.41
N SER A 53 20.68 18.14 -6.61
CA SER A 53 19.32 17.74 -6.20
C SER A 53 19.30 16.96 -4.89
N LEU A 54 18.13 16.78 -4.29
CA LEU A 54 17.95 16.16 -2.98
C LEU A 54 16.71 15.26 -2.95
N ARG A 55 16.83 14.03 -2.41
CA ARG A 55 15.69 13.23 -1.97
C ARG A 55 15.59 13.20 -0.45
N SER A 56 14.40 13.46 0.07
CA SER A 56 14.12 13.38 1.52
C SER A 56 12.67 13.01 1.83
N ASN A 57 12.51 11.97 2.66
CA ASN A 57 11.21 11.49 3.14
C ASN A 57 10.92 11.86 4.61
N SER A 58 11.93 12.14 5.44
CA SER A 58 11.77 12.31 6.89
C SER A 58 12.79 13.24 7.57
N LEU A 59 13.76 13.77 6.82
CA LEU A 59 14.82 14.65 7.32
C LEU A 59 14.85 16.00 6.60
N ALA A 60 15.45 17.00 7.24
CA ALA A 60 15.70 18.31 6.66
C ALA A 60 17.20 18.49 6.43
N LEU A 61 17.57 18.90 5.21
CA LEU A 61 18.89 19.40 4.88
C LEU A 61 18.94 20.90 5.11
N HIS A 62 19.83 21.35 5.97
CA HIS A 62 20.15 22.76 6.17
C HIS A 62 21.38 23.07 5.33
N VAL A 63 21.23 24.02 4.42
CA VAL A 63 22.28 24.50 3.53
C VAL A 63 22.65 25.90 3.95
N TYR A 64 23.90 26.08 4.38
CA TYR A 64 24.42 27.36 4.85
C TYR A 64 25.30 27.99 3.78
N SER A 65 25.11 29.28 3.51
CA SER A 65 25.83 29.97 2.45
C SER A 65 27.32 30.22 2.72
N LYS A 66 27.80 30.01 3.95
CA LYS A 66 29.21 30.11 4.35
C LYS A 66 29.68 28.85 5.10
N PRO A 67 31.00 28.62 5.19
CA PRO A 67 31.55 27.56 6.02
C PRO A 67 31.23 27.72 7.51
N ASN A 68 31.37 26.63 8.27
CA ASN A 68 31.16 26.49 9.72
C ASN A 68 29.74 26.79 10.17
N LEU A 69 28.73 26.34 9.41
CA LEU A 69 27.30 26.52 9.68
C LEU A 69 26.90 28.01 9.85
N ASN A 70 27.56 28.88 9.09
CA ASN A 70 27.35 30.33 9.11
C ASN A 70 26.70 30.85 7.81
N GLY A 71 26.16 32.06 7.88
CA GLY A 71 25.50 32.71 6.75
C GLY A 71 24.01 32.40 6.69
N ASN A 72 23.40 32.60 5.52
CA ASN A 72 21.97 32.38 5.33
C ASN A 72 21.71 30.88 5.25
N VAL A 73 20.73 30.40 6.01
CA VAL A 73 20.32 29.00 6.02
C VAL A 73 19.14 28.79 5.09
N THR A 74 19.22 27.77 4.25
CA THR A 74 18.12 27.26 3.42
C THR A 74 17.78 25.86 3.90
N VAL A 75 16.53 25.61 4.27
CA VAL A 75 16.04 24.34 4.79
C VAL A 75 15.27 23.60 3.71
N VAL A 76 15.75 22.41 3.35
CA VAL A 76 15.14 21.55 2.33
C VAL A 76 14.69 20.24 2.97
N ALA A 77 13.38 20.07 3.10
CA ALA A 77 12.76 18.94 3.83
C ALA A 77 11.88 18.04 2.95
N HIS A 78 12.08 18.08 1.64
CA HIS A 78 11.34 17.32 0.64
C HIS A 78 12.20 17.17 -0.62
N ASP A 79 11.73 16.37 -1.56
CA ASP A 79 12.40 16.15 -2.84
C ASP A 79 12.53 17.44 -3.66
N MET A 80 13.77 17.81 -3.99
CA MET A 80 14.09 18.98 -4.81
C MET A 80 14.92 18.56 -6.02
N PHE A 81 14.40 18.88 -7.22
CA PHE A 81 15.00 18.46 -8.49
C PHE A 81 16.15 19.36 -8.93
N ASP A 82 16.25 20.58 -8.43
CA ASP A 82 17.34 21.49 -8.77
C ASP A 82 17.64 22.40 -7.58
N LEU A 83 18.83 22.27 -7.03
CA LEU A 83 19.38 23.07 -5.95
C LEU A 83 20.67 23.80 -6.37
N THR A 84 21.02 23.78 -7.66
CA THR A 84 22.28 24.32 -8.18
C THR A 84 22.41 25.84 -7.99
N SER A 85 21.29 26.53 -7.79
CA SER A 85 21.27 27.96 -7.49
C SER A 85 21.67 28.31 -6.06
N LEU A 86 21.76 27.33 -5.15
CA LEU A 86 22.13 27.59 -3.75
C LEU A 86 23.64 27.77 -3.62
N ALA A 87 24.05 28.84 -2.94
CA ALA A 87 25.41 28.95 -2.44
C ALA A 87 25.58 28.00 -1.24
N VAL A 88 26.53 27.07 -1.33
CA VAL A 88 26.79 26.06 -0.30
C VAL A 88 28.19 26.27 0.25
N GLY A 89 28.29 26.69 1.51
CA GLY A 89 29.54 26.75 2.25
C GLY A 89 29.61 25.68 3.35
N SER A 90 28.48 25.30 3.93
CA SER A 90 28.39 24.18 4.87
C SER A 90 26.98 23.60 4.89
N ILE A 91 26.83 22.39 5.43
CA ILE A 91 25.53 21.72 5.54
C ILE A 91 25.33 21.05 6.89
N SER A 92 24.09 20.92 7.33
CA SER A 92 23.72 20.03 8.45
C SER A 92 22.42 19.32 8.18
N VAL A 93 22.23 18.15 8.78
CA VAL A 93 21.05 17.30 8.59
C VAL A 93 20.35 17.09 9.91
N THR A 94 19.06 17.36 9.97
CA THR A 94 18.26 17.25 11.18
C THR A 94 16.93 16.55 10.91
N GLN A 95 16.30 16.01 11.95
CA GLN A 95 14.98 15.41 11.85
C GLN A 95 13.91 16.49 11.64
N VAL A 96 13.01 16.29 10.67
CA VAL A 96 11.90 17.23 10.40
C VAL A 96 11.10 17.43 11.68
N ASN A 97 11.13 18.64 12.24
CA ASN A 97 10.42 19.03 13.44
C ASN A 97 9.36 20.10 13.14
N TRP A 98 8.52 20.39 14.13
CA TRP A 98 7.41 21.34 13.98
C TRP A 98 7.83 22.80 13.80
N SER A 99 9.12 23.12 13.95
CA SER A 99 9.64 24.49 13.78
C SER A 99 10.07 24.83 12.35
N PHE A 100 10.11 23.85 11.43
CA PHE A 100 10.57 24.07 10.04
C PHE A 100 9.52 24.64 9.09
N ALA A 101 8.61 25.47 9.60
CA ALA A 101 7.70 26.19 8.74
C ALA A 101 8.51 27.18 7.89
N VAL A 102 8.63 26.97 6.58
CA VAL A 102 9.35 27.86 5.66
C VAL A 102 8.54 28.08 4.40
N VAL A 103 8.76 29.23 3.77
CA VAL A 103 8.18 29.61 2.48
C VAL A 103 9.32 29.75 1.47
N SER A 104 9.21 29.06 0.33
CA SER A 104 10.10 29.25 -0.81
C SER A 104 9.40 30.08 -1.89
N LEU A 105 10.01 31.20 -2.28
CA LEU A 105 9.52 32.09 -3.33
C LEU A 105 10.36 31.92 -4.60
N PHE A 106 9.73 31.51 -5.69
CA PHE A 106 10.37 31.30 -7.00
C PHE A 106 10.01 32.45 -7.95
N VAL A 107 10.96 32.90 -8.76
CA VAL A 107 10.72 33.97 -9.75
C VAL A 107 9.99 33.45 -11.00
N ASN A 108 10.40 32.31 -11.55
CA ASN A 108 9.78 31.63 -12.70
C ASN A 108 10.11 30.13 -12.66
N PRO A 109 9.33 29.27 -12.00
CA PRO A 109 9.63 27.85 -11.97
C PRO A 109 9.32 27.20 -13.34
N GLN A 110 10.17 26.28 -13.80
CA GLN A 110 9.79 25.37 -14.88
C GLN A 110 8.82 24.34 -14.31
N GLN A 111 7.52 24.45 -14.60
CA GLN A 111 6.52 23.55 -14.03
C GLN A 111 6.33 22.28 -14.86
N SER A 112 6.51 21.13 -14.21
CA SER A 112 5.56 20.03 -14.32
C SER A 112 5.02 19.77 -12.91
N TRP A 113 3.76 19.39 -12.76
CA TRP A 113 3.02 19.14 -11.51
C TRP A 113 3.72 18.33 -10.38
N LEU A 114 4.91 17.76 -10.63
CA LEU A 114 5.77 17.05 -9.66
C LEU A 114 7.21 17.59 -9.56
N LYS A 115 7.58 18.66 -10.29
CA LYS A 115 8.96 19.18 -10.38
C LYS A 115 8.95 20.69 -10.29
N LEU A 116 9.39 21.23 -9.15
CA LEU A 116 9.74 22.63 -9.02
C LEU A 116 11.26 22.75 -9.22
N SER A 117 11.67 23.56 -10.20
CA SER A 117 13.08 23.88 -10.46
C SER A 117 13.23 25.36 -10.78
N GLY A 118 14.39 25.91 -10.43
CA GLY A 118 14.75 27.32 -10.64
C GLY A 118 15.15 28.04 -9.35
N PRO A 119 15.70 29.26 -9.47
CA PRO A 119 16.17 30.03 -8.32
C PRO A 119 15.01 30.40 -7.40
N PHE A 120 15.22 30.23 -6.09
CA PHE A 120 14.28 30.60 -5.05
C PHE A 120 14.98 31.23 -3.86
N VAL A 121 14.20 31.97 -3.06
CA VAL A 121 14.63 32.51 -1.77
C VAL A 121 13.69 31.96 -0.71
N GLN A 122 14.25 31.57 0.44
CA GLN A 122 13.47 31.08 1.57
C GLN A 122 13.28 32.14 2.64
N TYR A 123 12.12 32.09 3.25
CA TYR A 123 11.70 32.94 4.36
C TYR A 123 11.05 32.07 5.44
N THR A 124 11.22 32.49 6.68
CA THR A 124 10.74 31.85 7.90
C THR A 124 9.68 32.71 8.57
N PRO A 125 8.79 32.13 9.41
CA PRO A 125 7.87 32.89 10.24
C PRO A 125 8.58 33.98 11.05
N GLY A 126 8.14 35.23 10.86
CA GLY A 126 8.76 36.41 11.45
C GLY A 126 9.52 37.27 10.44
N ASP A 127 9.89 36.72 9.28
CA ASP A 127 10.55 37.49 8.23
C ASP A 127 9.59 38.48 7.56
N THR A 128 10.09 39.68 7.32
CA THR A 128 9.34 40.78 6.70
C THR A 128 10.18 41.44 5.59
N VAL A 129 9.52 41.84 4.51
CA VAL A 129 10.12 42.59 3.41
C VAL A 129 9.26 43.81 3.13
N ASP A 130 9.77 44.98 3.52
CA ASP A 130 9.03 46.24 3.52
C ASP A 130 8.95 46.89 2.12
N ASP A 131 9.93 46.67 1.24
CA ASP A 131 9.90 47.13 -0.15
C ASP A 131 10.53 46.09 -1.08
N PHE A 132 9.67 45.26 -1.66
CA PHE A 132 10.04 44.22 -2.62
C PHE A 132 10.01 44.78 -4.05
N GLN A 133 11.18 44.76 -4.70
CA GLN A 133 11.40 45.26 -6.06
C GLN A 133 11.43 44.14 -7.12
N GLY A 134 11.14 42.90 -6.72
CA GLY A 134 11.19 41.72 -7.59
C GLY A 134 9.83 41.25 -8.11
N ARG A 135 9.81 40.06 -8.72
CA ARG A 135 8.58 39.33 -9.06
C ARG A 135 8.57 37.98 -8.34
N ILE A 136 7.47 37.67 -7.67
CA ILE A 136 7.19 36.33 -7.18
C ILE A 136 6.37 35.64 -8.27
N GLY A 137 6.93 34.63 -8.92
CA GLY A 137 6.20 33.80 -9.88
C GLY A 137 5.42 32.68 -9.21
N TYR A 138 5.99 32.08 -8.16
CA TYR A 138 5.36 30.96 -7.47
C TYR A 138 5.73 30.93 -5.99
N PHE A 139 4.72 30.71 -5.17
CA PHE A 139 4.83 30.47 -3.74
C PHE A 139 4.79 28.97 -3.48
N TYR A 140 5.76 28.46 -2.74
CA TYR A 140 5.76 27.08 -2.26
C TYR A 140 5.86 27.05 -0.74
N THR A 141 4.97 26.27 -0.12
CA THR A 141 5.01 25.91 1.29
C THR A 141 4.87 24.39 1.43
N SER A 142 5.54 23.80 2.41
CA SER A 142 5.48 22.35 2.62
C SER A 142 4.10 21.94 3.15
N ARG A 143 3.57 20.81 2.67
CA ARG A 143 2.31 20.22 3.17
C ARG A 143 2.46 19.50 4.52
N MET A 144 3.66 19.48 5.09
CA MET A 144 3.94 18.86 6.40
C MET A 144 3.15 19.55 7.53
N ARG A 145 3.07 18.91 8.71
CA ARG A 145 2.19 19.29 9.83
C ARG A 145 2.38 20.71 10.39
N SER A 146 3.47 21.40 10.05
CA SER A 146 3.69 22.83 10.35
C SER A 146 3.70 23.65 9.08
N ARG A 147 2.76 24.59 8.94
CA ARG A 147 2.61 25.44 7.76
C ARG A 147 3.10 26.86 8.04
N ALA A 148 3.89 27.43 7.14
CA ALA A 148 4.07 28.88 7.05
C ALA A 148 3.16 29.42 5.95
N ILE A 149 2.62 30.62 6.16
CA ILE A 149 1.82 31.33 5.17
C ILE A 149 2.55 32.59 4.72
N LEU A 150 2.38 32.93 3.44
CA LEU A 150 2.84 34.19 2.89
C LEU A 150 1.70 35.19 2.89
N VAL A 151 1.96 36.38 3.42
CA VAL A 151 1.03 37.51 3.41
C VAL A 151 1.65 38.60 2.55
N CYS A 152 1.10 38.79 1.35
CA CYS A 152 1.57 39.79 0.39
C CYS A 152 0.73 41.06 0.45
N PHE A 153 1.35 42.18 0.09
CA PHE A 153 0.71 43.48 0.00
C PHE A 153 1.08 44.16 -1.33
N THR A 154 0.13 44.87 -1.92
CA THR A 154 0.33 45.59 -3.20
C THR A 154 1.12 46.89 -3.05
N GLY A 155 1.27 47.43 -1.84
CA GLY A 155 2.07 48.60 -1.51
C GLY A 155 3.33 48.26 -0.70
N VAL A 156 4.18 49.25 -0.47
CA VAL A 156 5.36 49.15 0.42
C VAL A 156 4.95 49.28 1.87
N ASN A 157 5.79 48.87 2.82
CA ASN A 157 5.54 48.94 4.28
C ASN A 157 4.19 48.32 4.69
N PHE A 158 3.81 47.19 4.08
CA PHE A 158 2.55 46.47 4.34
C PHE A 158 1.28 47.29 4.09
N THR A 159 1.34 48.23 3.13
CA THR A 159 0.19 49.04 2.71
C THR A 159 -0.51 48.47 1.46
N GLY A 160 -1.73 48.91 1.19
CA GLY A 160 -2.52 48.46 0.04
C GLY A 160 -3.30 47.16 0.29
N THR A 161 -3.64 46.44 -0.78
CA THR A 161 -4.44 45.21 -0.70
C THR A 161 -3.59 44.06 -0.18
N ARG A 162 -4.08 43.39 0.85
CA ARG A 162 -3.44 42.21 1.47
C ARG A 162 -3.96 40.92 0.84
N THR A 163 -3.06 39.95 0.64
CA THR A 163 -3.40 38.62 0.12
C THR A 163 -2.66 37.52 0.89
N PHE A 164 -3.39 36.51 1.34
CA PHE A 164 -2.88 35.31 2.02
C PHE A 164 -2.69 34.16 1.04
N PHE A 165 -1.57 33.46 1.17
CA PHE A 165 -1.28 32.23 0.46
C PHE A 165 -1.10 31.09 1.46
N TYR A 166 -2.09 30.18 1.49
CA TYR A 166 -2.13 29.03 2.41
C TYR A 166 -1.50 27.75 1.84
N ASP A 167 -1.55 27.60 0.52
CA ASP A 167 -1.06 26.43 -0.21
C ASP A 167 -0.23 26.87 -1.43
N SER A 168 0.69 26.00 -1.86
CA SER A 168 1.60 26.28 -2.97
C SER A 168 0.86 26.59 -4.28
N LYS A 169 1.08 27.79 -4.84
CA LYS A 169 0.42 28.26 -6.07
C LYS A 169 1.20 29.39 -6.75
N ALA A 170 0.84 29.67 -7.99
CA ALA A 170 1.37 30.82 -8.71
C ALA A 170 0.92 32.12 -8.05
N VAL A 171 1.83 33.10 -7.99
CA VAL A 171 1.52 34.44 -7.46
C VAL A 171 1.30 35.36 -8.65
N SER A 172 0.04 35.64 -8.95
CA SER A 172 -0.35 36.51 -10.08
C SER A 172 -0.53 37.98 -9.69
N SER A 173 -0.61 38.27 -8.40
CA SER A 173 -0.75 39.64 -7.87
C SER A 173 0.58 40.40 -7.87
N ILE A 174 0.51 41.72 -8.04
CA ILE A 174 1.66 42.61 -7.79
C ILE A 174 1.96 42.58 -6.29
N VAL A 175 3.21 42.25 -5.94
CA VAL A 175 3.69 42.25 -4.55
C VAL A 175 4.74 43.33 -4.40
N ARG A 176 4.54 44.24 -3.44
CA ARG A 176 5.46 45.34 -3.11
C ARG A 176 5.96 45.28 -1.68
N SER A 177 5.31 44.53 -0.81
CA SER A 177 5.84 44.11 0.50
C SER A 177 5.19 42.79 0.91
N PHE A 178 5.85 42.02 1.78
CA PHE A 178 5.27 40.78 2.30
C PHE A 178 5.85 40.38 3.66
N GLN A 179 5.10 39.59 4.40
CA GLN A 179 5.53 38.97 5.64
C GLN A 179 5.25 37.48 5.61
N VAL A 180 6.07 36.71 6.30
CA VAL A 180 5.87 35.27 6.50
C VAL A 180 5.48 35.03 7.94
N VAL A 181 4.38 34.33 8.16
CA VAL A 181 3.88 34.04 9.52
C VAL A 181 3.61 32.54 9.69
N ALA A 182 3.72 32.07 10.93
CA ALA A 182 3.36 30.71 11.26
C ALA A 182 1.85 30.54 11.13
N TYR A 183 1.41 29.48 10.46
CA TYR A 183 -0.01 29.19 10.33
C TYR A 183 -0.60 28.87 11.70
N ASN A 184 -1.61 29.65 12.06
CA ASN A 184 -2.55 29.35 13.13
C ASN A 184 -3.95 29.46 12.51
N GLU A 185 -4.94 28.80 13.11
CA GLU A 185 -6.33 28.92 12.68
C GLU A 185 -6.80 30.38 12.64
N SER A 186 -6.32 31.24 13.53
CA SER A 186 -6.62 32.68 13.53
C SER A 186 -6.22 33.43 12.24
N TRP A 187 -5.30 32.88 11.46
CA TRP A 187 -4.85 33.45 10.18
C TRP A 187 -5.64 32.94 8.99
N ARG A 188 -6.57 32.00 9.19
CA ARG A 188 -7.40 31.50 8.11
C ARG A 188 -8.53 32.47 7.83
N ALA A 189 -8.45 33.14 6.69
CA ALA A 189 -9.43 34.12 6.25
C ALA A 189 -10.64 33.43 5.60
N VAL A 190 -11.75 34.16 5.59
CA VAL A 190 -12.84 33.92 4.63
C VAL A 190 -12.36 34.33 3.25
N GLU A 191 -12.40 33.41 2.28
CA GLU A 191 -11.97 33.66 0.90
C GLU A 191 -13.18 33.82 -0.02
N ILE A 192 -13.27 34.94 -0.73
CA ILE A 192 -14.40 35.26 -1.62
C ILE A 192 -13.92 35.20 -3.07
N TYR A 193 -14.64 34.51 -3.95
CA TYR A 193 -14.29 34.31 -5.35
C TYR A 193 -15.39 34.80 -6.28
N GLN A 194 -14.99 35.40 -7.41
CA GLN A 194 -15.89 35.82 -8.49
C GLN A 194 -16.24 34.68 -9.45
N HIS A 195 -15.47 33.60 -9.45
CA HIS A 195 -15.67 32.45 -10.32
C HIS A 195 -15.66 31.15 -9.51
N THR A 196 -16.26 30.11 -10.07
CA THR A 196 -16.16 28.74 -9.52
C THR A 196 -14.73 28.20 -9.42
N SER A 197 -13.75 28.78 -10.16
CA SER A 197 -12.34 28.41 -10.05
C SER A 197 -11.70 29.03 -8.80
N ARG A 198 -11.08 28.19 -7.95
CA ARG A 198 -10.46 28.58 -6.67
C ARG A 198 -9.07 29.22 -6.81
N GLU A 199 -8.76 29.82 -7.95
CA GLU A 199 -7.38 30.24 -8.22
C GLU A 199 -7.02 31.52 -7.44
N ASN A 200 -7.86 32.55 -7.53
CA ASN A 200 -7.62 33.85 -6.93
C ASN A 200 -8.87 34.41 -6.23
N PRO A 201 -8.87 34.52 -4.89
CA PRO A 201 -9.94 35.20 -4.19
C PRO A 201 -9.85 36.72 -4.47
N VAL A 202 -11.01 37.35 -4.61
CA VAL A 202 -11.14 38.79 -4.81
C VAL A 202 -11.17 39.57 -3.50
N ALA A 203 -11.47 38.89 -2.40
CA ALA A 203 -11.31 39.41 -1.06
C ALA A 203 -10.97 38.28 -0.09
N GLN A 204 -10.16 38.61 0.92
CA GLN A 204 -9.83 37.73 2.02
C GLN A 204 -9.97 38.51 3.33
N LEU A 205 -10.85 38.05 4.21
CA LEU A 205 -11.22 38.74 5.45
C LEU A 205 -10.97 37.86 6.67
N LEU A 206 -10.20 38.35 7.63
CA LEU A 206 -9.97 37.71 8.92
C LEU A 206 -11.11 37.99 9.91
N ALA A 207 -11.08 37.32 11.07
CA ALA A 207 -11.99 37.60 12.18
C ALA A 207 -11.96 39.10 12.56
N GLY A 208 -13.13 39.74 12.61
CA GLY A 208 -13.30 41.16 12.94
C GLY A 208 -13.13 42.11 11.76
N GLU A 209 -12.70 41.64 10.60
CA GLU A 209 -12.58 42.47 9.40
C GLU A 209 -13.92 42.59 8.66
N SER A 210 -14.07 43.69 7.93
CA SER A 210 -15.30 44.00 7.23
C SER A 210 -15.08 44.85 5.98
N ILE A 211 -16.05 44.80 5.06
CA ILE A 211 -16.14 45.64 3.86
C ILE A 211 -17.47 46.38 3.93
N ALA A 212 -17.43 47.67 4.27
CA ALA A 212 -18.62 48.50 4.39
C ALA A 212 -19.30 48.81 3.03
N HIS A 213 -18.57 48.68 1.93
CA HIS A 213 -19.08 48.96 0.58
C HIS A 213 -18.56 47.90 -0.39
N TRP A 214 -19.35 46.85 -0.60
CA TRP A 214 -19.03 45.82 -1.59
C TRP A 214 -19.43 46.30 -2.99
N ASN A 215 -18.44 46.52 -3.85
CA ASN A 215 -18.63 46.90 -5.25
C ASN A 215 -18.23 45.76 -6.22
N GLY A 216 -18.03 44.54 -5.70
CA GLY A 216 -17.67 43.39 -6.52
C GLY A 216 -18.86 42.90 -7.36
N PRO A 217 -18.60 42.18 -8.47
CA PRO A 217 -19.64 41.49 -9.22
C PRO A 217 -20.30 40.39 -8.37
N THR A 218 -21.31 39.73 -8.94
CA THR A 218 -22.02 38.59 -8.32
C THR A 218 -21.04 37.58 -7.72
N LEU A 219 -21.26 37.21 -6.47
CA LEU A 219 -20.41 36.28 -5.72
C LEU A 219 -20.75 34.84 -6.14
N GLU A 220 -19.82 34.15 -6.80
CA GLU A 220 -20.04 32.77 -7.27
C GLU A 220 -19.61 31.73 -6.23
N LEU A 221 -18.59 32.02 -5.41
CA LEU A 221 -18.06 31.07 -4.44
C LEU A 221 -17.46 31.78 -3.22
N ILE A 222 -17.64 31.19 -2.04
CA ILE A 222 -16.98 31.61 -0.79
C ILE A 222 -16.45 30.37 -0.07
N ASP A 223 -15.26 30.46 0.51
CA ASP A 223 -14.73 29.48 1.47
C ASP A 223 -14.71 30.10 2.88
N VAL A 224 -15.41 29.46 3.81
CA VAL A 224 -15.53 29.92 5.20
C VAL A 224 -14.85 28.90 6.14
N PRO A 225 -13.84 29.31 6.91
CA PRO A 225 -13.22 28.46 7.94
C PRO A 225 -14.21 28.03 9.03
N ARG A 226 -14.00 26.87 9.66
CA ARG A 226 -14.91 26.30 10.68
C ARG A 226 -15.16 27.21 11.88
N HIS A 227 -14.19 28.03 12.24
CA HIS A 227 -14.28 28.92 13.39
C HIS A 227 -14.75 30.35 13.02
N LEU A 228 -15.12 30.60 11.75
CA LEU A 228 -15.60 31.90 11.27
C LEU A 228 -17.00 31.81 10.68
N VAL A 229 -17.66 32.96 10.64
CA VAL A 229 -18.91 33.18 9.90
C VAL A 229 -18.77 34.48 9.12
N ALA A 230 -19.14 34.45 7.84
CA ALA A 230 -19.26 35.66 7.04
C ALA A 230 -20.72 36.14 7.05
N VAL A 231 -20.96 37.40 7.41
CA VAL A 231 -22.27 38.03 7.47
C VAL A 231 -22.39 39.00 6.30
N PHE A 232 -23.26 38.69 5.36
CA PHE A 232 -23.60 39.56 4.25
C PHE A 232 -24.78 40.44 4.60
N TYR A 233 -24.68 41.72 4.27
CA TYR A 233 -25.72 42.71 4.43
C TYR A 233 -26.18 43.18 3.06
N SER A 234 -27.50 43.24 2.83
CA SER A 234 -28.03 43.64 1.53
C SER A 234 -27.77 45.12 1.18
N GLY A 235 -27.59 45.97 2.19
CA GLY A 235 -27.24 47.38 2.04
C GLY A 235 -25.77 47.68 2.36
N HIS A 236 -25.33 48.89 2.00
CA HIS A 236 -24.01 49.40 2.38
C HIS A 236 -23.96 49.75 3.88
N SER A 237 -22.75 49.86 4.42
CA SER A 237 -22.49 50.21 5.82
C SER A 237 -23.25 49.35 6.83
N PHE A 238 -23.31 48.04 6.57
CA PHE A 238 -23.90 47.02 7.44
C PHE A 238 -25.40 47.20 7.69
N THR A 239 -26.12 47.69 6.68
CA THR A 239 -27.58 47.92 6.71
C THR A 239 -28.35 46.87 5.90
N GLY A 240 -29.66 46.75 6.15
CA GLY A 240 -30.54 45.81 5.44
C GLY A 240 -30.55 44.40 6.01
N ASN A 241 -30.99 43.43 5.20
CA ASN A 241 -31.14 42.03 5.62
C ASN A 241 -29.78 41.34 5.74
N LYS A 242 -29.63 40.50 6.77
CA LYS A 242 -28.41 39.74 7.03
C LYS A 242 -28.52 38.32 6.48
N THR A 243 -27.44 37.81 5.90
CA THR A 243 -27.28 36.40 5.50
C THR A 243 -25.95 35.88 6.03
N PHE A 244 -25.97 34.79 6.78
CA PHE A 244 -24.80 34.17 7.40
C PHE A 244 -24.25 33.04 6.53
N ALA A 245 -22.95 33.03 6.23
CA ALA A 245 -22.29 31.94 5.52
C ALA A 245 -21.33 31.20 6.46
N PHE A 246 -21.47 29.87 6.52
CA PHE A 246 -20.74 28.98 7.43
C PHE A 246 -19.80 28.03 6.68
N SER A 247 -18.91 27.39 7.43
CA SER A 247 -17.98 26.38 6.92
C SER A 247 -18.66 25.13 6.38
N SER A 248 -18.04 24.47 5.38
CA SER A 248 -18.48 23.27 4.62
C SER A 248 -19.18 23.51 3.28
N ARG A 249 -19.07 24.71 2.73
CA ARG A 249 -20.03 25.15 1.72
C ARG A 249 -19.35 25.68 0.46
N MET A 250 -19.62 25.06 -0.68
CA MET A 250 -19.56 25.78 -1.96
C MET A 250 -20.96 26.34 -2.18
N LEU A 251 -21.18 27.58 -1.77
CA LEU A 251 -22.45 28.27 -2.00
C LEU A 251 -22.33 29.08 -3.27
N ASN A 252 -23.19 28.75 -4.24
CA ASN A 252 -23.36 29.57 -5.43
C ASN A 252 -24.35 30.69 -5.10
N TYR A 253 -23.80 31.85 -4.74
CA TYR A 253 -24.56 33.02 -4.28
C TYR A 253 -24.81 34.04 -5.41
N THR A 254 -24.86 33.60 -6.66
CA THR A 254 -25.04 34.45 -7.85
C THR A 254 -26.24 35.40 -7.79
N THR A 255 -27.22 35.14 -6.93
CA THR A 255 -28.44 35.94 -6.76
C THR A 255 -28.52 36.76 -5.47
N LEU A 256 -27.52 36.74 -4.59
CA LEU A 256 -27.55 37.52 -3.35
C LEU A 256 -27.19 38.98 -3.62
N GLN A 257 -28.04 39.90 -3.16
CA GLN A 257 -27.69 41.32 -3.07
C GLN A 257 -26.76 41.53 -1.87
N ILE A 258 -25.55 42.00 -2.12
CA ILE A 258 -24.53 42.24 -1.10
C ILE A 258 -24.07 43.69 -1.22
N GLY A 259 -24.40 44.50 -0.22
CA GLY A 259 -23.91 45.87 -0.08
C GLY A 259 -22.73 45.99 0.89
N SER A 260 -22.62 45.09 1.87
CA SER A 260 -21.49 45.04 2.81
C SER A 260 -21.29 43.65 3.42
N ILE A 261 -20.09 43.39 3.95
CA ILE A 261 -19.65 42.08 4.46
C ILE A 261 -18.93 42.27 5.80
N GLU A 262 -19.22 41.42 6.78
CA GLU A 262 -18.56 41.39 8.08
C GLU A 262 -18.13 39.96 8.40
N VAL A 263 -16.94 39.75 8.97
CA VAL A 263 -16.49 38.42 9.39
C VAL A 263 -16.37 38.38 10.91
N VAL A 264 -17.02 37.39 11.52
CA VAL A 264 -17.07 37.22 12.98
C VAL A 264 -16.64 35.81 13.38
N LEU A 265 -16.24 35.65 14.63
CA LEU A 265 -15.98 34.33 15.20
C LEU A 265 -17.29 33.54 15.29
N TYR A 266 -17.24 32.27 14.89
CA TYR A 266 -18.36 31.36 15.02
C TYR A 266 -18.74 31.17 16.50
N ASN A 267 -20.03 31.21 16.76
CA ASN A 267 -20.64 30.89 18.04
C ASN A 267 -21.87 30.03 17.76
N ALA A 268 -22.10 28.99 18.56
CA ALA A 268 -23.28 28.13 18.43
C ALA A 268 -24.61 28.91 18.48
N SER A 269 -24.67 30.09 19.12
CA SER A 269 -25.85 30.97 19.09
C SER A 269 -26.16 31.56 17.69
N MET A 270 -25.23 31.42 16.74
CA MET A 270 -25.39 31.84 15.34
C MET A 270 -25.92 30.70 14.47
N ASP A 271 -26.08 29.49 14.99
CA ASP A 271 -26.59 28.35 14.22
C ASP A 271 -27.94 28.68 13.57
N MET A 272 -28.04 28.37 12.28
CA MET A 272 -29.23 28.63 11.46
C MET A 272 -29.65 27.36 10.74
N VAL A 273 -30.96 27.14 10.65
CA VAL A 273 -31.56 26.27 9.64
C VAL A 273 -31.68 27.05 8.34
N GLU A 274 -31.25 26.44 7.24
CA GLU A 274 -31.27 27.07 5.92
C GLU A 274 -32.22 26.36 4.96
N ILE A 275 -33.08 27.15 4.33
CA ILE A 275 -34.04 26.68 3.34
C ILE A 275 -33.71 27.32 2.01
N PHE A 276 -33.45 26.48 1.00
CA PHE A 276 -33.13 26.92 -0.35
C PHE A 276 -34.35 26.73 -1.25
N PRO A 277 -34.67 27.69 -2.13
CA PRO A 277 -35.84 27.59 -3.00
C PRO A 277 -35.68 26.53 -4.10
N LEU A 278 -34.45 26.15 -4.44
CA LEU A 278 -34.12 25.17 -5.47
C LEU A 278 -33.38 23.94 -4.89
N PRO A 279 -33.40 22.80 -5.59
CA PRO A 279 -32.63 21.62 -5.20
C PRO A 279 -31.12 21.85 -5.22
N ASN A 280 -30.38 20.97 -4.57
CA ASN A 280 -28.91 20.95 -4.47
C ASN A 280 -28.30 22.22 -3.85
N PHE A 281 -29.01 22.81 -2.87
CA PHE A 281 -28.61 24.01 -2.14
C PHE A 281 -28.41 25.23 -3.06
N ASN A 282 -29.23 25.34 -4.10
CA ASN A 282 -29.18 26.42 -5.06
C ASN A 282 -30.18 27.55 -4.73
N GLY A 283 -29.80 28.78 -5.10
CA GLY A 283 -30.57 29.99 -4.83
C GLY A 283 -30.25 30.61 -3.47
N PRO A 284 -30.84 31.79 -3.17
CA PRO A 284 -30.57 32.48 -1.92
C PRO A 284 -31.24 31.74 -0.75
N PRO A 285 -30.50 31.38 0.32
CA PRO A 285 -31.08 30.69 1.46
C PRO A 285 -31.94 31.62 2.31
N LEU A 286 -33.09 31.12 2.77
CA LEU A 286 -33.81 31.67 3.90
C LEU A 286 -33.23 31.04 5.18
N GLN A 287 -32.93 31.87 6.18
CA GLN A 287 -32.22 31.43 7.38
C GLN A 287 -33.04 31.69 8.63
N PHE A 288 -33.14 30.69 9.49
CA PHE A 288 -34.00 30.72 10.67
C PHE A 288 -33.24 30.17 11.89
N LYS A 289 -33.41 30.82 13.04
CA LYS A 289 -32.87 30.38 14.33
C LYS A 289 -33.83 29.45 15.03
N ALA A 290 -33.33 28.69 16.00
CA ALA A 290 -34.19 28.04 16.97
C ALA A 290 -35.16 29.04 17.63
N GLY A 291 -36.45 28.68 17.66
CA GLY A 291 -37.54 29.51 18.15
C GLY A 291 -38.27 30.28 17.03
N ASP A 292 -37.69 30.43 15.85
CA ASP A 292 -38.37 31.09 14.72
C ASP A 292 -39.54 30.24 14.21
N ALA A 293 -40.63 30.91 13.84
CA ALA A 293 -41.83 30.26 13.34
C ALA A 293 -42.45 31.06 12.19
N VAL A 294 -42.77 30.38 11.09
CA VAL A 294 -43.43 30.95 9.92
C VAL A 294 -44.83 30.37 9.81
N SER A 295 -45.84 31.15 10.25
CA SER A 295 -47.24 30.72 10.27
C SER A 295 -47.91 30.69 8.90
N THR A 296 -47.32 31.31 7.88
CA THR A 296 -47.81 31.24 6.49
C THR A 296 -46.63 31.38 5.53
N PHE A 297 -46.20 30.27 4.96
CA PHE A 297 -45.08 30.17 4.03
C PHE A 297 -45.60 30.18 2.58
N LYS A 298 -45.18 31.16 1.79
CA LYS A 298 -45.58 31.35 0.38
C LYS A 298 -44.46 31.05 -0.62
N GLY A 299 -43.39 30.38 -0.19
CA GLY A 299 -42.23 30.04 -1.02
C GLY A 299 -42.22 28.57 -1.48
N SER A 300 -41.17 28.20 -2.22
CA SER A 300 -40.82 26.80 -2.48
C SER A 300 -39.67 26.37 -1.58
N ILE A 301 -39.65 25.09 -1.22
CA ILE A 301 -38.52 24.45 -0.54
C ILE A 301 -37.94 23.44 -1.53
N GLY A 302 -36.77 23.75 -2.06
CA GLY A 302 -36.02 22.87 -2.96
C GLY A 302 -34.97 22.03 -2.24
N SER A 303 -34.33 22.57 -1.20
CA SER A 303 -33.38 21.85 -0.35
C SER A 303 -33.25 22.50 1.03
N ILE A 304 -32.77 21.76 2.03
CA ILE A 304 -32.72 22.21 3.43
C ILE A 304 -31.40 21.78 4.07
N ILE A 305 -30.82 22.63 4.92
CA ILE A 305 -29.70 22.32 5.81
C ILE A 305 -30.12 22.56 7.26
N ILE A 306 -29.92 21.55 8.12
CA ILE A 306 -30.26 21.58 9.55
C ILE A 306 -29.01 21.23 10.35
N LEU A 307 -28.68 21.99 11.39
CA LEU A 307 -27.49 21.72 12.22
C LEU A 307 -27.78 20.67 13.32
N PRO A 308 -26.75 19.99 13.88
CA PRO A 308 -26.92 18.81 14.75
C PRO A 308 -27.78 18.97 16.02
N LEU A 309 -28.16 20.18 16.41
CA LEU A 309 -29.01 20.46 17.58
C LEU A 309 -30.29 21.23 17.23
N HIS A 310 -30.65 21.25 15.96
CA HIS A 310 -31.85 21.91 15.46
C HIS A 310 -32.79 20.90 14.80
N ALA A 311 -34.07 21.22 14.80
CA ALA A 311 -35.09 20.54 14.04
C ALA A 311 -35.99 21.57 13.35
N MET A 312 -36.50 21.23 12.17
CA MET A 312 -37.51 22.00 11.47
C MET A 312 -38.81 21.20 11.42
N VAL A 313 -39.85 21.67 12.11
CA VAL A 313 -41.19 21.07 12.06
C VAL A 313 -41.98 21.75 10.95
N VAL A 314 -42.29 21.02 9.88
CA VAL A 314 -43.09 21.51 8.74
C VAL A 314 -44.54 21.07 8.88
N TYR A 315 -45.48 21.90 8.44
CA TYR A 315 -46.93 21.67 8.51
C TYR A 315 -47.58 21.82 7.14
N GLN A 316 -48.59 21.00 6.85
CA GLN A 316 -49.37 21.06 5.61
C GLN A 316 -50.34 22.24 5.53
N GLY A 317 -50.84 22.72 6.68
CA GLY A 317 -51.74 23.87 6.76
C GLY A 317 -51.03 25.15 7.18
N ASN A 318 -51.69 26.29 6.95
CA ASN A 318 -51.30 27.56 7.56
C ASN A 318 -51.50 27.52 9.08
N GLN A 319 -50.86 28.43 9.80
CA GLN A 319 -50.95 28.59 11.25
C GLN A 319 -50.63 27.31 12.03
N PHE A 320 -49.68 26.51 11.53
CA PHE A 320 -49.23 25.26 12.17
C PHE A 320 -50.34 24.20 12.30
N THR A 321 -51.28 24.19 11.35
CA THR A 321 -52.39 23.23 11.31
C THR A 321 -52.14 22.06 10.35
N GLY A 322 -52.91 20.99 10.50
CA GLY A 322 -52.82 19.79 9.65
C GLY A 322 -51.68 18.85 10.05
N SER A 323 -51.34 17.92 9.15
CA SER A 323 -50.24 16.97 9.36
C SER A 323 -48.92 17.72 9.48
N SER A 324 -48.05 17.25 10.38
CA SER A 324 -46.72 17.82 10.59
C SER A 324 -45.62 16.76 10.47
N VAL A 325 -44.43 17.19 10.09
CA VAL A 325 -43.23 16.34 10.02
C VAL A 325 -42.07 17.10 10.65
N GLN A 326 -41.37 16.46 11.59
CA GLN A 326 -40.14 16.99 12.17
C GLN A 326 -38.93 16.53 11.35
N LEU A 327 -38.20 17.50 10.81
CA LEU A 327 -37.01 17.29 10.00
C LEU A 327 -35.77 17.53 10.86
N THR A 328 -34.86 16.56 10.91
CA THR A 328 -33.61 16.63 11.67
C THR A 328 -32.38 16.23 10.85
N GLN A 329 -32.59 15.85 9.59
CA GLN A 329 -31.51 15.49 8.68
C GLN A 329 -30.62 16.69 8.38
N ASN A 330 -29.31 16.48 8.49
CA ASN A 330 -28.34 17.58 8.34
C ASN A 330 -28.43 18.25 6.96
N LYS A 331 -28.56 17.45 5.90
CA LYS A 331 -28.58 17.93 4.51
C LYS A 331 -29.64 17.19 3.70
N MET A 332 -30.61 17.94 3.17
CA MET A 332 -31.64 17.44 2.24
C MET A 332 -31.43 18.12 0.88
N GLN A 333 -30.82 17.40 -0.06
CA GLN A 333 -30.47 17.94 -1.38
C GLN A 333 -31.67 18.13 -2.31
N GLU A 334 -32.71 17.30 -2.20
CA GLU A 334 -33.92 17.47 -2.99
C GLU A 334 -35.14 17.31 -2.09
N PHE A 335 -35.85 18.42 -1.86
CA PHE A 335 -37.11 18.45 -1.12
C PHE A 335 -38.34 18.40 -2.06
N THR A 336 -38.20 18.82 -3.31
CA THR A 336 -39.28 18.87 -4.29
C THR A 336 -39.73 17.49 -4.81
N THR A 337 -38.90 16.47 -4.69
CA THR A 337 -39.22 15.08 -5.04
C THR A 337 -40.26 14.46 -4.08
N TYR A 338 -40.49 15.10 -2.91
CA TYR A 338 -41.57 14.77 -1.97
C TYR A 338 -42.93 15.31 -2.44
N LYS A 339 -43.51 14.72 -3.49
CA LYS A 339 -44.87 15.06 -3.98
C LYS A 339 -46.00 14.96 -2.93
N LEU A 340 -45.71 14.46 -1.72
CA LEU A 340 -46.70 14.17 -0.68
C LEU A 340 -46.84 15.25 0.40
N PHE A 341 -45.95 16.26 0.46
CA PHE A 341 -45.98 17.24 1.56
C PHE A 341 -45.75 18.68 1.11
N GLN A 342 -46.83 19.41 0.84
CA GLN A 342 -46.78 20.85 0.57
C GLN A 342 -46.66 21.61 1.90
N VAL A 343 -45.50 22.23 2.14
CA VAL A 343 -45.26 22.99 3.36
C VAL A 343 -45.96 24.35 3.28
N GLN A 344 -46.89 24.61 4.19
CA GLN A 344 -47.61 25.89 4.30
C GLN A 344 -47.25 26.68 5.57
N SER A 345 -46.68 26.04 6.59
CA SER A 345 -46.08 26.70 7.75
C SER A 345 -44.99 25.84 8.38
N PHE A 346 -44.07 26.43 9.16
CA PHE A 346 -43.03 25.66 9.86
C PHE A 346 -42.49 26.35 11.12
N GLN A 347 -41.89 25.57 12.01
CA GLN A 347 -41.22 26.02 13.24
C GLN A 347 -39.81 25.45 13.31
N ILE A 348 -38.86 26.25 13.81
CA ILE A 348 -37.51 25.77 14.12
C ILE A 348 -37.41 25.55 15.63
N GLN A 349 -36.95 24.37 16.02
CA GLN A 349 -36.84 23.95 17.41
C GLN A 349 -35.40 23.57 17.74
N SER A 350 -34.95 23.85 18.96
CA SER A 350 -33.75 23.21 19.51
C SER A 350 -34.09 21.78 19.93
N ILE A 351 -33.19 20.84 19.66
CA ILE A 351 -33.29 19.47 20.16
C ILE A 351 -32.16 19.21 21.17
N PRO A 352 -32.42 18.45 22.25
CA PRO A 352 -31.45 18.25 23.32
C PRO A 352 -30.27 17.36 22.92
N MET A 353 -30.43 16.53 21.89
CA MET A 353 -29.39 15.66 21.35
C MET A 353 -29.55 15.50 19.83
N PRO A 354 -28.45 15.32 19.08
CA PRO A 354 -28.52 15.02 17.66
C PRO A 354 -29.20 13.66 17.41
N PRO A 355 -29.88 13.48 16.27
CA PRO A 355 -30.26 12.16 15.81
C PRO A 355 -29.02 11.29 15.65
N ALA A 356 -29.07 10.09 16.21
CA ALA A 356 -27.97 9.14 16.13
C ALA A 356 -27.96 8.42 14.78
N VAL A 357 -29.14 8.04 14.27
CA VAL A 357 -29.26 7.27 13.03
C VAL A 357 -30.49 7.72 12.22
N HIS A 358 -30.33 7.82 10.90
CA HIS A 358 -31.43 7.92 9.96
C HIS A 358 -31.50 6.66 9.11
N LEU A 359 -32.68 6.04 9.01
CA LEU A 359 -32.94 4.86 8.19
C LEU A 359 -33.91 5.19 7.05
N PHE A 360 -33.61 4.70 5.85
CA PHE A 360 -34.37 5.00 4.63
C PHE A 360 -34.77 3.71 3.92
N THR A 361 -36.03 3.62 3.50
CA THR A 361 -36.52 2.53 2.63
C THR A 361 -36.13 2.72 1.16
N SER A 362 -35.48 3.83 0.81
CA SER A 362 -34.99 4.14 -0.54
C SER A 362 -33.47 3.98 -0.63
N SER A 363 -33.00 3.67 -1.83
CA SER A 363 -31.57 3.72 -2.16
C SER A 363 -31.05 5.16 -2.19
N GLN A 364 -29.73 5.31 -2.10
CA GLN A 364 -28.98 6.57 -2.07
C GLN A 364 -29.29 7.54 -0.93
N CYS A 365 -30.03 7.10 0.10
CA CYS A 365 -30.60 7.97 1.14
C CYS A 365 -31.40 9.12 0.51
N SER A 366 -32.01 8.86 -0.63
CA SER A 366 -32.88 9.81 -1.31
C SER A 366 -34.22 9.80 -0.60
N GLY A 367 -34.52 10.81 0.19
CA GLY A 367 -35.81 10.85 0.82
C GLY A 367 -35.84 11.47 2.20
N LEU A 368 -37.05 11.55 2.77
CA LEU A 368 -37.20 11.66 4.21
C LEU A 368 -36.85 10.30 4.82
N PRO A 369 -36.27 10.29 6.03
CA PRO A 369 -35.91 9.04 6.65
C PRO A 369 -37.21 8.38 7.11
N THR A 370 -37.39 7.11 6.76
CA THR A 370 -38.51 6.31 7.25
C THR A 370 -38.48 6.22 8.77
N LYS A 371 -37.28 6.12 9.36
CA LYS A 371 -37.06 6.23 10.82
C LYS A 371 -35.90 7.15 11.15
N THR A 372 -36.08 7.97 12.19
CA THR A 372 -35.03 8.73 12.84
C THR A 372 -34.88 8.21 14.26
N LEU A 373 -33.67 7.82 14.63
CA LEU A 373 -33.37 7.16 15.89
C LEU A 373 -32.42 8.01 16.72
N TYR A 374 -32.62 7.97 18.03
CA TYR A 374 -31.83 8.64 19.06
C TYR A 374 -31.08 7.61 19.93
N LEU A 375 -30.21 8.12 20.81
CA LEU A 375 -29.48 7.26 21.73
C LEU A 375 -30.44 6.41 22.57
N HIS A 376 -30.14 5.12 22.70
CA HIS A 376 -30.93 4.10 23.39
C HIS A 376 -32.25 3.70 22.73
N ASP A 377 -32.59 4.24 21.55
CA ASP A 377 -33.72 3.73 20.78
C ASP A 377 -33.47 2.27 20.41
N LYS A 378 -34.53 1.46 20.55
CA LYS A 378 -34.50 0.04 20.25
C LYS A 378 -35.74 -0.38 19.48
N GLU A 379 -35.55 -1.29 18.53
CA GLU A 379 -36.65 -1.90 17.78
C GLU A 379 -36.54 -3.42 17.92
N PRO A 380 -37.46 -4.08 18.66
CA PRO A 380 -37.39 -5.52 18.88
C PRO A 380 -37.81 -6.31 17.64
N THR A 381 -38.53 -5.72 16.69
CA THR A 381 -38.89 -6.41 15.43
C THR A 381 -38.98 -5.41 14.30
N VAL A 382 -38.18 -5.62 13.26
CA VAL A 382 -38.13 -4.78 12.07
C VAL A 382 -38.97 -5.42 10.97
N ASN A 383 -40.07 -4.77 10.59
CA ASN A 383 -40.96 -5.21 9.50
C ASN A 383 -40.72 -4.43 8.18
N GLU A 384 -39.83 -3.44 8.22
CA GLU A 384 -39.53 -2.54 7.10
C GLU A 384 -38.16 -2.88 6.51
N SER A 385 -38.03 -2.81 5.19
CA SER A 385 -36.74 -2.99 4.50
C SER A 385 -36.07 -1.64 4.29
N PHE A 386 -34.88 -1.45 4.87
CA PHE A 386 -34.12 -0.20 4.75
C PHE A 386 -32.94 -0.35 3.80
N HIS A 387 -32.94 0.38 2.70
CA HIS A 387 -31.88 0.31 1.68
C HIS A 387 -30.77 1.33 1.89
N CYS A 388 -30.95 2.32 2.76
CA CYS A 388 -29.91 3.28 3.11
C CYS A 388 -29.94 3.64 4.59
N LEU A 389 -28.77 3.96 5.16
CA LEU A 389 -28.68 4.53 6.49
C LEU A 389 -27.59 5.60 6.60
N HIS A 390 -27.75 6.46 7.60
CA HIS A 390 -26.76 7.44 8.00
C HIS A 390 -26.57 7.41 9.53
N VAL A 391 -25.39 7.03 9.98
CA VAL A 391 -25.02 7.02 11.41
C VAL A 391 -24.17 8.26 11.73
N HIS A 392 -24.55 8.98 12.78
CA HIS A 392 -23.77 10.10 13.28
C HIS A 392 -22.45 9.62 13.91
N HIS A 393 -21.38 10.41 13.77
CA HIS A 393 -20.00 9.98 14.06
C HIS A 393 -19.71 9.53 15.51
N GLU A 394 -20.54 9.95 16.46
CA GLU A 394 -20.44 9.62 17.89
C GLU A 394 -21.23 8.37 18.29
N PHE A 395 -22.08 7.85 17.41
CA PHE A 395 -22.97 6.72 17.70
C PHE A 395 -22.63 5.50 16.83
N ALA A 396 -23.18 4.36 17.23
CA ALA A 396 -23.19 3.13 16.46
C ALA A 396 -24.59 2.53 16.46
N LEU A 397 -25.00 1.97 15.32
CA LEU A 397 -26.20 1.13 15.22
C LEU A 397 -25.78 -0.33 15.41
N VAL A 398 -26.32 -1.00 16.42
CA VAL A 398 -26.16 -2.45 16.61
C VAL A 398 -27.36 -3.13 15.97
N MET A 399 -27.13 -3.92 14.93
CA MET A 399 -28.15 -4.67 14.21
C MET A 399 -28.05 -6.14 14.58
N TYR A 400 -29.20 -6.81 14.71
CA TYR A 400 -29.32 -8.22 15.04
C TYR A 400 -30.04 -8.99 13.93
N SER A 401 -29.54 -10.19 13.64
CA SER A 401 -30.07 -11.08 12.60
C SER A 401 -31.44 -11.70 12.91
N ARG A 402 -31.90 -11.63 14.18
CA ARG A 402 -33.21 -12.13 14.59
C ARG A 402 -33.97 -11.07 15.41
N PRO A 403 -35.30 -11.20 15.53
CA PRO A 403 -36.10 -10.37 16.42
C PRO A 403 -35.67 -10.49 17.89
N ASN A 404 -36.07 -9.51 18.70
CA ASN A 404 -35.83 -9.40 20.14
C ASN A 404 -34.34 -9.38 20.52
N TYR A 405 -33.51 -8.74 19.69
CA TYR A 405 -32.07 -8.56 19.92
C TYR A 405 -31.31 -9.89 19.98
N GLN A 406 -31.71 -10.86 19.15
CA GLN A 406 -31.13 -12.20 19.11
C GLN A 406 -30.34 -12.48 17.82
N GLY A 407 -29.54 -13.54 17.85
CA GLY A 407 -28.73 -13.98 16.71
C GLY A 407 -27.45 -13.17 16.55
N ASN A 408 -26.81 -13.30 15.39
CA ASN A 408 -25.58 -12.57 15.06
C ASN A 408 -25.81 -11.07 15.09
N ARG A 409 -24.86 -10.33 15.66
CA ARG A 409 -24.87 -8.87 15.76
C ARG A 409 -23.82 -8.24 14.87
N SER A 410 -24.13 -7.08 14.31
CA SER A 410 -23.23 -6.26 13.49
C SER A 410 -23.31 -4.81 13.93
N PHE A 411 -22.17 -4.11 13.95
CA PHE A 411 -22.05 -2.73 14.41
C PHE A 411 -21.76 -1.83 13.21
N VAL A 412 -22.63 -0.85 12.96
CA VAL A 412 -22.50 0.09 11.85
C VAL A 412 -21.86 1.39 12.32
N TRP A 413 -20.70 1.72 11.76
CA TRP A 413 -19.81 2.80 12.22
C TRP A 413 -19.87 4.07 11.37
N SER A 414 -20.42 3.98 10.16
CA SER A 414 -20.52 5.11 9.23
C SER A 414 -21.68 4.94 8.26
N ALA A 415 -22.03 6.04 7.60
CA ALA A 415 -23.13 6.11 6.63
C ALA A 415 -22.79 5.47 5.28
N TRP A 416 -23.80 5.06 4.53
CA TRP A 416 -23.60 4.57 3.17
C TRP A 416 -24.82 4.76 2.31
N ARG A 417 -24.60 5.16 1.05
CA ARG A 417 -25.67 5.48 0.09
C ARG A 417 -26.54 4.26 -0.26
N ASP A 418 -25.97 3.07 -0.38
CA ASP A 418 -26.72 1.87 -0.80
C ASP A 418 -26.32 0.62 0.02
N MET A 419 -27.05 0.35 1.10
CA MET A 419 -26.72 -0.77 1.99
C MET A 419 -26.71 -2.09 1.20
N PRO A 420 -25.67 -2.94 1.33
CA PRO A 420 -25.63 -4.21 0.61
C PRO A 420 -26.83 -5.11 0.95
N PRO A 421 -27.38 -5.88 -0.01
CA PRO A 421 -28.50 -6.81 0.21
C PRO A 421 -28.35 -7.70 1.44
N ALA A 422 -27.16 -8.28 1.62
CA ALA A 422 -26.86 -9.14 2.76
C ALA A 422 -27.04 -8.48 4.13
N ILE A 423 -27.01 -7.15 4.22
CA ILE A 423 -27.11 -6.43 5.49
C ILE A 423 -28.54 -5.98 5.76
N TRP A 424 -29.26 -5.44 4.78
CA TRP A 424 -30.65 -5.02 5.02
C TRP A 424 -31.63 -6.19 5.08
N GLU A 425 -31.36 -7.31 4.38
CA GLU A 425 -32.15 -8.54 4.52
C GLU A 425 -32.00 -9.21 5.89
N THR A 426 -30.90 -8.90 6.61
CA THR A 426 -30.59 -9.51 7.90
C THR A 426 -30.90 -8.60 9.09
N MET A 427 -31.32 -7.34 8.90
CA MET A 427 -31.64 -6.46 10.01
C MET A 427 -33.05 -6.76 10.57
N ALA A 428 -33.15 -7.64 11.56
CA ALA A 428 -34.42 -8.06 12.17
C ALA A 428 -34.75 -7.35 13.49
N SER A 429 -33.75 -6.86 14.22
CA SER A 429 -33.90 -5.95 15.36
C SER A 429 -32.66 -5.07 15.53
N PHE A 430 -32.76 -3.94 16.23
CA PHE A 430 -31.61 -3.04 16.43
C PHE A 430 -31.66 -2.22 17.73
N VAL A 431 -30.49 -1.74 18.15
CA VAL A 431 -30.33 -0.74 19.23
C VAL A 431 -29.28 0.31 18.85
N VAL A 432 -29.52 1.55 19.27
CA VAL A 432 -28.57 2.65 19.13
C VAL A 432 -27.76 2.81 20.41
N ILE A 433 -26.43 2.86 20.27
CA ILE A 433 -25.49 3.08 21.39
C ILE A 433 -24.47 4.17 21.04
N GLU A 434 -23.80 4.70 22.06
CA GLU A 434 -22.61 5.52 21.86
C GLU A 434 -21.46 4.65 21.38
N LYS A 435 -20.70 5.19 20.42
CA LYS A 435 -19.55 4.51 19.84
C LYS A 435 -18.45 4.24 20.88
N ALA A 436 -18.31 5.13 21.87
CA ALA A 436 -17.38 4.96 22.98
C ALA A 436 -17.74 3.76 23.88
N ASN A 437 -19.01 3.35 23.91
CA ASN A 437 -19.52 2.31 24.79
C ASN A 437 -19.65 0.94 24.10
N VAL A 438 -19.17 0.80 22.86
CA VAL A 438 -19.26 -0.47 22.12
C VAL A 438 -18.57 -1.62 22.88
N ALA A 439 -17.39 -1.37 23.45
CA ALA A 439 -16.65 -2.41 24.16
C ALA A 439 -17.33 -2.83 25.47
N SER A 440 -17.80 -1.88 26.28
CA SER A 440 -18.57 -2.20 27.50
C SER A 440 -19.87 -2.92 27.16
N PHE A 441 -20.61 -2.44 26.17
CA PHE A 441 -21.83 -3.08 25.68
C PHE A 441 -21.61 -4.55 25.29
N VAL A 442 -20.50 -4.85 24.60
CA VAL A 442 -20.14 -6.21 24.19
C VAL A 442 -19.80 -7.12 25.38
N ARG A 443 -19.10 -6.59 26.40
CA ARG A 443 -18.77 -7.33 27.63
C ARG A 443 -19.98 -7.62 28.49
N ASP A 444 -20.85 -6.64 28.66
CA ASP A 444 -22.06 -6.75 29.47
C ASP A 444 -22.98 -7.84 28.89
N ASP A 445 -23.15 -7.86 27.57
CA ASP A 445 -23.92 -8.89 26.85
C ASP A 445 -23.31 -10.29 26.99
N ALA A 446 -21.98 -10.38 27.03
CA ALA A 446 -21.26 -11.64 27.27
C ALA A 446 -21.20 -12.05 28.76
N SER A 447 -21.69 -11.20 29.68
CA SER A 447 -21.55 -11.39 31.14
C SER A 447 -20.11 -11.65 31.60
N SER A 448 -19.12 -11.09 30.90
CA SER A 448 -17.69 -11.23 31.21
C SER A 448 -16.99 -9.87 31.18
N PRO A 449 -16.80 -9.23 32.36
CA PRO A 449 -16.15 -7.91 32.43
C PRO A 449 -14.64 -7.98 32.15
N ASP A 450 -14.04 -9.17 32.26
CA ASP A 450 -12.63 -9.46 31.95
C ASP A 450 -12.42 -9.99 30.52
N ALA A 451 -13.46 -10.06 29.68
CA ALA A 451 -13.27 -10.41 28.28
C ALA A 451 -12.57 -9.29 27.50
N ILE A 452 -11.65 -9.68 26.59
CA ILE A 452 -11.21 -8.76 25.55
C ILE A 452 -12.33 -8.60 24.52
N VAL A 453 -12.42 -7.41 23.92
CA VAL A 453 -13.38 -7.17 22.84
C VAL A 453 -12.63 -7.07 21.53
N TRP A 454 -12.89 -8.04 20.66
CA TRP A 454 -12.20 -8.22 19.39
C TRP A 454 -13.04 -7.68 18.23
N ALA A 455 -12.52 -6.70 17.50
CA ALA A 455 -13.19 -6.12 16.34
C ALA A 455 -12.67 -6.75 15.03
N SER A 456 -13.57 -7.37 14.28
CA SER A 456 -13.32 -7.82 12.91
C SER A 456 -14.15 -7.01 11.92
N GLY A 457 -13.53 -6.46 10.88
CA GLY A 457 -14.25 -5.83 9.78
C GLY A 457 -15.06 -6.89 9.01
N ILE A 458 -16.37 -6.67 8.85
CA ILE A 458 -17.25 -7.49 7.99
C ILE A 458 -17.33 -6.87 6.60
N TYR A 459 -17.35 -5.54 6.53
CA TYR A 459 -17.48 -4.79 5.29
C TYR A 459 -16.87 -3.40 5.49
N SER A 460 -15.84 -3.05 4.69
CA SER A 460 -15.15 -1.76 4.82
C SER A 460 -14.69 -1.16 3.47
N PRO A 461 -15.60 -0.78 2.55
CA PRO A 461 -15.26 0.25 1.58
C PRO A 461 -15.00 1.60 2.30
N SER A 462 -14.32 2.54 1.64
CA SER A 462 -13.87 3.83 2.21
C SER A 462 -14.96 4.75 2.81
N VAL A 463 -16.23 4.35 2.75
CA VAL A 463 -17.38 5.15 3.18
C VAL A 463 -18.31 4.39 4.16
N LEU A 464 -18.40 3.05 4.12
CA LEU A 464 -19.20 2.21 5.04
C LEU A 464 -18.27 1.33 5.85
N LYS A 465 -18.32 1.43 7.17
CA LYS A 465 -17.61 0.53 8.07
C LYS A 465 -18.62 -0.28 8.88
N ILE A 466 -18.62 -1.59 8.69
CA ILE A 466 -19.38 -2.54 9.51
C ILE A 466 -18.40 -3.51 10.15
N CYS A 467 -18.52 -3.63 11.47
CA CYS A 467 -17.66 -4.47 12.28
C CYS A 467 -18.50 -5.52 13.02
N ALA A 468 -17.96 -6.72 13.17
CA ALA A 468 -18.37 -7.67 14.18
C ALA A 468 -17.49 -7.46 15.41
N TYR A 469 -18.09 -7.59 16.58
CA TYR A 469 -17.39 -7.54 17.86
C TYR A 469 -17.69 -8.79 18.65
N ASP A 470 -16.63 -9.52 18.97
CA ASP A 470 -16.67 -10.73 19.78
C ASP A 470 -16.06 -10.44 21.15
N ALA A 471 -16.71 -10.91 22.21
CA ALA A 471 -16.11 -10.98 23.53
C ALA A 471 -15.34 -12.30 23.64
N ILE A 472 -14.10 -12.25 24.07
CA ILE A 472 -13.23 -13.42 24.21
C ILE A 472 -12.74 -13.46 25.65
N SER A 473 -13.14 -14.51 26.37
CA SER A 473 -12.93 -14.60 27.81
C SER A 473 -11.49 -14.96 28.13
N VAL A 474 -11.07 -14.73 29.38
CA VAL A 474 -9.80 -15.25 29.89
C VAL A 474 -9.79 -16.78 29.78
N GLY A 475 -8.71 -17.34 29.25
CA GLY A 475 -8.56 -18.77 28.98
C GLY A 475 -9.01 -19.21 27.58
N ASP A 476 -9.79 -18.38 26.87
CA ASP A 476 -10.13 -18.62 25.48
C ASP A 476 -8.93 -18.33 24.57
N ASN A 477 -8.71 -19.22 23.60
CA ASN A 477 -7.59 -19.15 22.68
C ASN A 477 -8.09 -19.15 21.23
N ARG A 478 -7.49 -18.31 20.39
CA ARG A 478 -7.76 -18.28 18.94
C ARG A 478 -6.52 -18.76 18.20
N SER A 479 -6.53 -20.03 17.79
CA SER A 479 -5.42 -20.65 17.07
C SER A 479 -5.29 -20.16 15.64
N ASN A 480 -6.34 -19.64 15.01
CA ASN A 480 -6.25 -19.08 13.67
C ASN A 480 -7.29 -17.98 13.48
N ILE A 481 -6.81 -16.80 13.09
CA ILE A 481 -7.65 -15.64 12.75
C ILE A 481 -7.67 -15.55 11.23
N VAL A 482 -8.65 -16.22 10.64
CA VAL A 482 -8.94 -16.07 9.21
C VAL A 482 -9.86 -14.86 9.07
N GLY A 483 -9.36 -13.78 8.48
CA GLY A 483 -10.21 -12.64 8.13
C GLY A 483 -11.29 -13.11 7.15
N LEU A 484 -12.56 -13.02 7.57
CA LEU A 484 -13.69 -13.18 6.66
C LEU A 484 -13.76 -11.95 5.75
N SER A 485 -13.14 -12.01 4.57
CA SER A 485 -13.72 -11.54 3.28
C SER A 485 -12.68 -11.02 2.28
N THR A 486 -12.68 -11.67 1.11
CA THR A 486 -12.10 -11.28 -0.18
C THR A 486 -10.57 -11.22 -0.33
N PRO A 487 -10.03 -11.65 -1.49
CA PRO A 487 -8.60 -11.91 -1.60
C PRO A 487 -7.71 -10.66 -1.63
N ASN A 488 -8.20 -9.43 -1.83
CA ASN A 488 -7.32 -8.38 -2.37
C ASN A 488 -7.37 -6.99 -1.75
N ARG A 489 -8.08 -6.71 -0.66
CA ARG A 489 -8.06 -5.36 -0.05
C ARG A 489 -8.80 -5.34 1.30
N PHE A 490 -8.09 -4.96 2.36
CA PHE A 490 -8.56 -4.58 3.72
C PHE A 490 -8.53 -5.68 4.80
N PRO A 491 -8.20 -5.31 6.06
CA PRO A 491 -7.39 -6.15 6.98
C PRO A 491 -8.19 -7.11 7.87
N SER A 492 -7.44 -8.02 8.50
CA SER A 492 -7.92 -9.07 9.42
C SER A 492 -8.03 -8.67 10.91
N VAL A 493 -7.69 -7.45 11.33
CA VAL A 493 -7.93 -6.93 12.71
C VAL A 493 -8.04 -5.41 12.68
N ASP A 494 -9.17 -4.84 13.11
CA ASP A 494 -9.34 -3.37 13.14
C ASP A 494 -8.99 -2.77 14.50
N TYR A 495 -9.34 -3.45 15.59
CA TYR A 495 -9.13 -2.97 16.96
C TYR A 495 -9.34 -4.10 17.98
N VAL A 496 -8.55 -4.10 19.05
CA VAL A 496 -8.71 -4.99 20.20
C VAL A 496 -8.81 -4.12 21.44
N ASP A 497 -9.90 -4.25 22.20
CA ASP A 497 -10.03 -3.62 23.51
C ASP A 497 -9.62 -4.60 24.62
N ILE A 498 -8.56 -4.25 25.36
CA ILE A 498 -8.00 -5.07 26.44
C ILE A 498 -8.34 -4.39 27.78
N PRO A 499 -9.17 -5.01 28.64
CA PRO A 499 -9.52 -4.43 29.93
C PRO A 499 -8.33 -4.52 30.91
N PRO A 500 -8.32 -3.71 31.98
CA PRO A 500 -7.29 -3.79 33.02
C PRO A 500 -7.19 -5.19 33.66
N GLY A 501 -5.97 -5.66 33.93
CA GLY A 501 -5.71 -6.96 34.56
C GLY A 501 -5.74 -8.16 33.60
N VAL A 502 -5.95 -7.91 32.30
CA VAL A 502 -5.93 -8.91 31.23
C VAL A 502 -4.74 -8.65 30.32
N SER A 503 -4.16 -9.72 29.80
CA SER A 503 -3.08 -9.68 28.82
C SER A 503 -3.35 -10.64 27.68
N VAL A 504 -2.92 -10.27 26.47
CA VAL A 504 -3.07 -11.08 25.27
C VAL A 504 -1.69 -11.48 24.77
N GLN A 505 -1.40 -12.77 24.76
CA GLN A 505 -0.22 -13.33 24.09
C GLN A 505 -0.53 -13.48 22.61
N ALA A 506 -0.05 -12.54 21.81
CA ALA A 506 -0.36 -12.43 20.39
C ALA A 506 0.80 -12.91 19.51
N PHE A 507 0.49 -13.78 18.56
CA PHE A 507 1.44 -14.42 17.66
C PHE A 507 1.25 -13.93 16.23
N CYS A 508 2.36 -13.79 15.51
CA CYS A 508 2.37 -13.45 14.10
C CYS A 508 2.01 -14.62 13.19
N ARG A 509 2.03 -15.86 13.70
CA ARG A 509 1.68 -17.06 12.94
C ARG A 509 0.44 -17.74 13.53
N PRO A 510 -0.28 -18.55 12.72
CA PRO A 510 -1.32 -19.43 13.25
C PRO A 510 -0.77 -20.46 14.24
N ASN A 511 -1.66 -21.07 15.00
CA ASN A 511 -1.45 -22.15 15.97
C ASN A 511 -0.47 -21.82 17.10
N PHE A 512 -0.40 -20.56 17.53
CA PHE A 512 0.46 -20.10 18.63
C PHE A 512 1.95 -20.37 18.37
N LYS A 513 2.33 -20.27 17.10
CA LYS A 513 3.69 -20.46 16.63
C LYS A 513 4.40 -19.11 16.41
N GLY A 514 5.71 -19.13 16.50
CA GLY A 514 6.62 -18.03 16.23
C GLY A 514 6.91 -17.20 17.48
N SER A 515 7.56 -16.06 17.26
CA SER A 515 7.68 -15.07 18.31
C SER A 515 6.30 -14.51 18.66
N PHE A 516 6.15 -14.05 19.90
CA PHE A 516 4.92 -13.44 20.39
C PHE A 516 5.18 -12.10 21.07
N ARG A 517 4.11 -11.31 21.20
CA ARG A 517 4.07 -10.10 22.01
C ARG A 517 3.02 -10.24 23.09
N ILE A 518 3.29 -9.68 24.26
CA ILE A 518 2.29 -9.53 25.31
C ILE A 518 1.64 -8.15 25.15
N LEU A 519 0.34 -8.14 24.89
CA LEU A 519 -0.45 -6.93 24.73
C LEU A 519 -1.25 -6.69 26.02
N THR A 520 -1.11 -5.51 26.60
CA THR A 520 -1.81 -5.08 27.82
C THR A 520 -2.60 -3.79 27.63
N VAL A 521 -2.60 -3.24 26.41
CA VAL A 521 -3.22 -1.96 26.07
C VAL A 521 -4.14 -2.18 24.87
N SER A 522 -5.28 -1.51 24.85
CA SER A 522 -6.18 -1.53 23.70
C SER A 522 -5.55 -0.83 22.49
N GLY A 523 -5.75 -1.39 21.29
CA GLY A 523 -5.14 -0.85 20.07
C GLY A 523 -5.44 -1.66 18.82
N THR A 524 -4.85 -1.24 17.70
CA THR A 524 -4.91 -1.98 16.44
C THR A 524 -3.65 -2.83 16.31
N TYR A 525 -3.82 -4.13 16.04
CA TYR A 525 -2.73 -5.08 15.98
C TYR A 525 -2.83 -5.96 14.71
N PRO A 526 -2.46 -5.42 13.54
CA PRO A 526 -2.72 -6.09 12.26
C PRO A 526 -1.75 -7.24 11.97
N PHE A 527 -0.70 -7.41 12.77
CA PHE A 527 0.21 -8.57 12.70
C PHE A 527 -0.37 -9.83 13.35
N VAL A 528 -1.42 -9.71 14.17
CA VAL A 528 -1.92 -10.85 14.97
C VAL A 528 -2.61 -11.86 14.05
N ARG A 529 -2.20 -13.12 14.15
CA ARG A 529 -2.76 -14.27 13.40
C ARG A 529 -3.27 -15.37 14.32
N SER A 530 -2.75 -15.45 15.54
CA SER A 530 -3.32 -16.25 16.63
C SER A 530 -3.03 -15.57 17.97
N PHE A 531 -3.85 -15.82 18.99
CA PHE A 531 -3.60 -15.28 20.33
C PHE A 531 -4.24 -16.08 21.45
N ARG A 532 -3.71 -15.89 22.66
CA ARG A 532 -4.21 -16.47 23.90
C ARG A 532 -4.49 -15.35 24.90
N VAL A 533 -5.58 -15.46 25.66
CA VAL A 533 -6.03 -14.43 26.62
C VAL A 533 -5.81 -14.93 28.04
N TYR A 534 -5.14 -14.12 28.87
CA TYR A 534 -4.78 -14.47 30.25
C TYR A 534 -5.01 -13.32 31.21
N ARG A 535 -5.02 -13.60 32.51
CA ARG A 535 -4.80 -12.55 33.51
C ARG A 535 -3.33 -12.17 33.54
N THR A 536 -3.03 -10.94 33.89
CA THR A 536 -1.64 -10.43 33.94
C THR A 536 -0.76 -11.23 34.92
N ASP A 537 -1.36 -11.85 35.93
CA ASP A 537 -0.66 -12.64 36.96
C ASP A 537 -0.53 -14.13 36.62
N ASP A 538 -1.12 -14.59 35.51
CA ASP A 538 -1.08 -16.00 35.12
C ASP A 538 0.29 -16.37 34.52
N ALA A 539 0.74 -17.61 34.77
CA ALA A 539 1.95 -18.14 34.16
C ALA A 539 1.75 -18.37 32.65
N LEU A 540 2.58 -17.74 31.83
CA LEU A 540 2.52 -17.89 30.37
C LEU A 540 3.03 -19.29 29.96
N PRO A 541 2.31 -20.03 29.09
CA PRO A 541 2.78 -21.29 28.56
C PRO A 541 4.05 -21.10 27.73
N THR A 542 4.99 -22.04 27.86
CA THR A 542 6.14 -22.14 26.97
C THR A 542 5.71 -22.55 25.57
N THR A 543 6.31 -21.94 24.56
CA THR A 543 6.08 -22.24 23.15
C THR A 543 7.20 -23.13 22.65
N ASP A 544 6.94 -24.43 22.50
CA ASP A 544 7.79 -25.34 21.72
C ASP A 544 7.46 -25.12 20.25
N ASP A 545 8.32 -24.37 19.55
CA ASP A 545 8.12 -24.10 18.14
C ASP A 545 9.41 -24.29 17.34
N GLU A 546 9.20 -24.66 16.08
CA GLU A 546 10.26 -24.83 15.11
C GLU A 546 10.93 -23.48 14.84
N SER A 547 12.25 -23.44 15.04
CA SER A 547 13.07 -22.26 14.84
C SER A 547 13.23 -21.95 13.36
N VAL A 548 12.30 -21.17 12.79
CA VAL A 548 12.30 -20.72 11.39
C VAL A 548 12.05 -19.21 11.31
N VAL A 549 12.70 -18.53 10.37
CA VAL A 549 12.39 -17.14 10.01
C VAL A 549 11.13 -17.15 9.14
N ALA A 550 10.12 -16.37 9.53
CA ALA A 550 8.84 -16.31 8.81
C ALA A 550 8.67 -14.94 8.14
N PHE A 551 8.57 -14.92 6.82
CA PHE A 551 8.11 -13.75 6.07
C PHE A 551 6.61 -13.87 5.82
N LEU A 552 5.85 -12.90 6.31
CA LEU A 552 4.40 -12.93 6.34
C LEU A 552 3.84 -11.78 5.50
N LYS A 553 2.64 -12.00 4.96
CA LYS A 553 1.93 -11.04 4.12
C LYS A 553 0.79 -10.34 4.88
N HIS A 554 0.53 -9.10 4.49
CA HIS A 554 -0.56 -8.30 5.07
C HIS A 554 -1.92 -8.95 4.85
N GLY A 555 -2.71 -9.06 5.91
CA GLY A 555 -4.14 -9.43 5.86
C GLY A 555 -4.49 -10.84 5.38
N ARG A 556 -3.51 -11.69 5.05
CA ARG A 556 -3.75 -13.09 4.64
C ARG A 556 -3.05 -14.06 5.60
N SER A 557 -3.77 -15.11 6.01
CA SER A 557 -3.29 -16.12 6.96
C SER A 557 -2.55 -17.29 6.29
N ASP A 558 -2.65 -17.43 4.97
CA ASP A 558 -2.17 -18.58 4.19
C ASP A 558 -0.82 -18.37 3.48
N TYR A 559 -0.40 -17.13 3.22
CA TYR A 559 0.88 -16.85 2.55
C TYR A 559 1.98 -16.49 3.56
N SER A 560 2.82 -17.47 3.85
CA SER A 560 4.04 -17.31 4.64
C SER A 560 5.21 -18.02 3.97
N LEU A 561 6.36 -17.37 3.87
CA LEU A 561 7.62 -18.04 3.55
C LEU A 561 8.34 -18.38 4.87
N LEU A 562 8.45 -19.66 5.17
CA LEU A 562 9.14 -20.16 6.36
C LEU A 562 10.52 -20.67 5.96
N VAL A 563 11.56 -20.20 6.65
CA VAL A 563 12.95 -20.42 6.28
C VAL A 563 13.76 -20.92 7.49
N PRO A 564 14.18 -22.20 7.52
CA PRO A 564 15.01 -22.75 8.59
C PRO A 564 16.48 -22.29 8.46
N ALA A 565 17.25 -22.43 9.54
CA ALA A 565 18.66 -21.99 9.58
C ALA A 565 19.67 -22.96 8.99
N ARG A 566 19.29 -24.23 8.78
CA ARG A 566 20.25 -25.29 8.42
C ARG A 566 20.45 -25.48 6.91
N GLU A 567 19.59 -24.91 6.05
CA GLU A 567 19.58 -25.28 4.61
C GLU A 567 19.36 -24.14 3.61
N THR A 568 19.06 -22.91 4.01
CA THR A 568 18.47 -21.94 3.06
C THR A 568 19.10 -20.56 3.11
N SER A 569 20.10 -20.38 2.22
CA SER A 569 20.54 -19.08 1.76
C SER A 569 19.85 -18.78 0.43
N ALA A 570 19.03 -17.74 0.36
CA ALA A 570 18.40 -17.31 -0.88
C ALA A 570 19.36 -16.38 -1.61
N SER A 571 20.13 -16.93 -2.55
CA SER A 571 21.01 -16.15 -3.43
C SER A 571 20.24 -15.13 -4.27
N GLN A 572 18.93 -15.29 -4.39
CA GLN A 572 18.04 -14.28 -4.94
C GLN A 572 16.68 -14.42 -4.28
N ILE A 573 16.07 -13.30 -3.86
CA ILE A 573 14.72 -13.30 -3.26
C ILE A 573 13.73 -12.41 -4.03
N VAL A 574 14.21 -11.78 -5.10
CA VAL A 574 13.42 -10.79 -5.87
C VAL A 574 12.13 -11.41 -6.44
N PHE A 575 12.13 -12.70 -6.78
CA PHE A 575 10.91 -13.41 -7.20
C PHE A 575 9.90 -13.58 -6.04
N ALA A 576 10.36 -13.81 -4.80
CA ALA A 576 9.47 -14.04 -3.67
C ALA A 576 8.82 -12.74 -3.19
N MET A 577 9.55 -11.62 -3.26
CA MET A 577 9.02 -10.29 -2.96
C MET A 577 7.89 -9.87 -3.90
N THR A 578 7.80 -10.44 -5.10
CA THR A 578 6.76 -10.13 -6.10
C THR A 578 5.61 -11.17 -6.14
N LEU A 579 5.63 -12.20 -5.29
CA LEU A 579 4.57 -13.22 -5.18
C LEU A 579 3.24 -12.69 -4.57
N GLY A 580 3.17 -11.43 -4.16
CA GLY A 580 1.96 -10.76 -3.69
C GLY A 580 1.83 -9.34 -4.21
N ALA A 581 0.58 -8.85 -4.36
CA ALA A 581 0.28 -7.47 -4.77
C ALA A 581 0.82 -6.38 -3.81
N SER A 582 1.53 -6.74 -2.75
CA SER A 582 2.14 -5.82 -1.77
C SER A 582 3.41 -6.40 -1.10
N GLY A 583 3.97 -7.50 -1.64
CA GLY A 583 5.12 -8.19 -1.03
C GLY A 583 4.86 -8.80 0.37
N PHE A 584 5.94 -8.95 1.15
CA PHE A 584 5.90 -9.26 2.59
C PHE A 584 5.88 -7.96 3.39
N ASP A 585 5.12 -7.91 4.48
CA ASP A 585 4.97 -6.71 5.33
C ASP A 585 5.37 -6.97 6.79
N THR A 586 5.56 -8.23 7.15
CA THR A 586 5.94 -8.66 8.50
C THR A 586 7.02 -9.73 8.42
N VAL A 587 8.03 -9.64 9.27
CA VAL A 587 9.08 -10.65 9.43
C VAL A 587 9.17 -11.05 10.89
N ASP A 588 9.12 -12.34 11.17
CA ASP A 588 9.35 -12.91 12.49
C ASP A 588 10.68 -13.67 12.48
N VAL A 589 11.63 -13.20 13.28
CA VAL A 589 12.94 -13.81 13.48
C VAL A 589 12.99 -14.39 14.91
N PRO A 590 13.06 -15.72 15.09
CA PRO A 590 13.05 -16.34 16.41
C PRO A 590 14.38 -16.10 17.16
N ALA A 591 14.35 -16.21 18.50
CA ALA A 591 15.48 -15.90 19.40
C ALA A 591 16.79 -16.66 19.09
N SER A 592 16.69 -17.88 18.55
CA SER A 592 17.83 -18.72 18.17
C SER A 592 18.48 -18.32 16.85
N LEU A 593 17.81 -17.52 16.01
CA LEU A 593 18.25 -17.22 14.64
C LEU A 593 18.54 -15.74 14.42
N ALA A 594 19.26 -15.48 13.35
CA ALA A 594 19.41 -14.16 12.76
C ALA A 594 19.16 -14.23 11.25
N LEU A 595 18.50 -13.20 10.73
CA LEU A 595 18.32 -13.00 9.30
C LEU A 595 19.39 -12.00 8.81
N VAL A 596 20.14 -12.39 7.79
CA VAL A 596 21.19 -11.55 7.20
C VAL A 596 20.77 -11.21 5.79
N THR A 597 20.51 -9.93 5.54
CA THR A 597 20.01 -9.45 4.26
C THR A 597 21.11 -8.70 3.51
N TYR A 598 21.03 -8.74 2.18
CA TYR A 598 22.03 -8.16 1.29
C TYR A 598 21.35 -7.31 0.24
N SER A 599 21.88 -6.12 -0.03
CA SER A 599 21.31 -5.20 -1.00
C SER A 599 21.48 -5.64 -2.46
N GLY A 600 22.37 -6.62 -2.71
CA GLY A 600 22.57 -7.27 -3.99
C GLY A 600 22.20 -8.75 -3.94
N SER A 601 21.93 -9.31 -5.10
CA SER A 601 21.85 -10.76 -5.34
C SER A 601 23.18 -11.46 -5.02
N GLN A 602 23.12 -12.79 -4.84
CA GLN A 602 24.25 -13.68 -4.58
C GLN A 602 25.07 -13.28 -3.34
N PHE A 603 24.37 -12.78 -2.30
CA PHE A 603 24.96 -12.31 -1.05
C PHE A 603 26.00 -11.21 -1.30
N GLN A 604 25.66 -10.21 -2.11
CA GLN A 604 26.57 -9.10 -2.43
C GLN A 604 26.00 -7.76 -1.94
N GLY A 605 26.85 -6.74 -1.89
CA GLY A 605 26.44 -5.37 -1.57
C GLY A 605 26.37 -5.10 -0.07
N GLN A 606 25.54 -4.12 0.32
CA GLN A 606 25.40 -3.73 1.71
C GLN A 606 24.69 -4.83 2.49
N ARG A 607 25.38 -5.36 3.51
CA ARG A 607 24.85 -6.36 4.44
C ARG A 607 24.14 -5.71 5.61
N ARG A 608 23.00 -6.24 6.02
CA ARG A 608 22.30 -5.88 7.27
C ARG A 608 21.97 -7.14 8.07
N ILE A 609 22.22 -7.08 9.36
CA ILE A 609 21.88 -8.17 10.29
C ILE A 609 20.60 -7.78 11.00
N ILE A 610 19.58 -8.62 10.88
CA ILE A 610 18.28 -8.48 11.51
C ILE A 610 18.25 -9.47 12.69
N PRO A 611 18.32 -8.97 13.94
CA PRO A 611 18.31 -9.82 15.12
C PRO A 611 16.92 -10.45 15.34
N SER A 612 16.81 -11.25 16.40
CA SER A 612 15.52 -11.82 16.80
C SER A 612 14.49 -10.73 17.12
N GLY A 613 13.27 -10.90 16.63
CA GLY A 613 12.17 -9.97 16.85
C GLY A 613 11.07 -10.08 15.80
N ILE A 614 9.98 -9.37 16.06
CA ILE A 614 8.86 -9.18 15.12
C ILE A 614 9.00 -7.80 14.50
N TYR A 615 9.15 -7.76 13.18
CA TYR A 615 9.29 -6.55 12.38
C TYR A 615 8.04 -6.36 11.53
N THR A 616 7.37 -5.21 11.64
CA THR A 616 6.17 -4.88 10.86
C THR A 616 6.35 -3.56 10.09
N ALA A 617 5.59 -3.38 9.00
CA ALA A 617 5.54 -2.14 8.24
C ALA A 617 5.13 -0.91 9.08
N GLU A 618 4.24 -1.09 10.05
CA GLU A 618 3.69 0.00 10.86
C GLU A 618 4.69 0.56 11.88
N GLU A 619 5.60 -0.29 12.37
CA GLU A 619 6.63 0.09 13.34
C GLU A 619 7.95 0.53 12.69
N GLN A 620 7.93 0.79 11.37
CA GLN A 620 9.09 1.22 10.57
C GLN A 620 10.29 0.24 10.61
N GLY A 621 10.04 -1.04 10.93
CA GLY A 621 11.09 -2.05 11.15
C GLY A 621 11.47 -2.90 9.93
N VAL A 622 10.75 -2.76 8.81
CA VAL A 622 10.90 -3.62 7.61
C VAL A 622 11.49 -2.89 6.40
N ASP A 623 12.14 -1.74 6.61
CA ASP A 623 12.81 -0.98 5.56
C ASP A 623 13.83 -1.83 4.76
N PHE A 624 14.46 -2.80 5.43
CA PHE A 624 15.37 -3.76 4.82
C PHE A 624 14.70 -4.66 3.77
N LEU A 625 13.39 -4.90 3.86
CA LEU A 625 12.67 -5.69 2.84
C LEU A 625 12.67 -4.99 1.48
N TYR A 626 12.74 -3.65 1.44
CA TYR A 626 12.73 -2.90 0.18
C TYR A 626 14.08 -2.89 -0.53
N SER A 627 15.17 -3.08 0.21
CA SER A 627 16.53 -3.11 -0.34
C SER A 627 17.10 -4.53 -0.49
N MET A 628 16.55 -5.51 0.22
CA MET A 628 17.03 -6.90 0.21
C MET A 628 16.83 -7.56 -1.16
N GLN A 629 17.92 -8.03 -1.77
CA GLN A 629 17.89 -8.83 -3.01
C GLN A 629 18.32 -10.29 -2.78
N SER A 630 19.02 -10.58 -1.69
CA SER A 630 19.37 -11.93 -1.24
C SER A 630 19.46 -11.98 0.29
N PHE A 631 19.37 -13.17 0.89
CA PHE A 631 19.48 -13.32 2.34
C PHE A 631 20.06 -14.67 2.78
N ARG A 632 20.58 -14.71 4.01
CA ARG A 632 20.92 -15.94 4.73
C ARG A 632 20.18 -16.00 6.06
N VAL A 633 19.70 -17.18 6.43
CA VAL A 633 19.23 -17.46 7.79
C VAL A 633 20.30 -18.29 8.48
N ILE A 634 20.82 -17.78 9.59
CA ILE A 634 21.90 -18.43 10.36
C ILE A 634 21.53 -18.49 11.84
N GLN A 635 22.27 -19.27 12.61
CA GLN A 635 22.14 -19.22 14.08
C GLN A 635 22.58 -17.85 14.58
N ALA A 636 21.88 -17.34 15.60
CA ALA A 636 22.20 -16.04 16.19
C ALA A 636 23.63 -16.00 16.76
N SER A 637 24.16 -17.14 17.23
CA SER A 637 25.55 -17.30 17.69
C SER A 637 26.59 -17.10 16.58
N ASP A 638 26.22 -17.39 15.33
CA ASP A 638 27.17 -17.52 14.22
C ASP A 638 27.33 -16.21 13.44
N VAL A 639 26.55 -15.19 13.79
CA VAL A 639 26.60 -13.85 13.17
C VAL A 639 28.01 -13.26 13.20
N ALA A 640 28.75 -13.48 14.29
CA ALA A 640 30.11 -12.98 14.47
C ALA A 640 31.15 -13.69 13.58
N LEU A 641 30.82 -14.87 13.05
CA LEU A 641 31.69 -15.69 12.19
C LEU A 641 31.54 -15.32 10.70
N LEU A 642 30.61 -14.43 10.35
CA LEU A 642 30.41 -14.05 8.96
C LEU A 642 31.56 -13.17 8.44
N PRO A 643 32.20 -13.55 7.31
CA PRO A 643 33.23 -12.74 6.68
C PRO A 643 32.71 -11.32 6.39
N ILE A 644 33.58 -10.32 6.54
CA ILE A 644 33.32 -8.97 6.01
C ILE A 644 33.56 -9.07 4.50
N GLU A 645 32.47 -8.97 3.72
CA GLU A 645 32.57 -9.12 2.27
C GLU A 645 33.19 -7.90 1.59
N SER A 646 33.92 -8.19 0.51
CA SER A 646 34.66 -7.24 -0.29
C SER A 646 33.75 -6.38 -1.14
N THR A 647 33.78 -5.06 -0.91
CA THR A 647 33.22 -4.08 -1.84
C THR A 647 34.04 -4.06 -3.13
N GLY A 648 33.49 -4.57 -4.23
CA GLY A 648 33.95 -4.22 -5.58
C GLY A 648 34.35 -5.37 -6.49
N LEU A 649 33.43 -6.30 -6.80
CA LEU A 649 33.64 -7.25 -7.89
C LEU A 649 33.31 -6.61 -9.25
N ARG A 650 34.11 -6.91 -10.26
CA ARG A 650 33.93 -6.46 -11.67
C ARG A 650 32.69 -7.14 -12.23
N GLY A 651 31.73 -6.37 -12.77
CA GLY A 651 30.46 -6.92 -13.24
C GLY A 651 29.70 -6.01 -14.21
N VAL A 652 28.74 -6.59 -14.92
CA VAL A 652 27.84 -5.91 -15.87
C VAL A 652 26.72 -5.21 -15.11
N ARG A 653 26.50 -3.92 -15.36
CA ARG A 653 25.47 -3.13 -14.67
C ARG A 653 24.27 -2.89 -15.58
N GLY A 654 23.09 -3.31 -15.15
CA GLY A 654 21.82 -3.04 -15.84
C GLY A 654 21.07 -1.85 -15.23
N HIS A 655 20.66 -0.91 -16.08
CA HIS A 655 19.86 0.27 -15.70
C HIS A 655 18.42 0.15 -16.17
N PHE A 656 17.47 0.37 -15.27
CA PHE A 656 16.04 0.31 -15.58
C PHE A 656 15.57 1.48 -16.44
N THR A 657 14.48 1.26 -17.18
CA THR A 657 13.83 2.28 -18.03
C THR A 657 13.10 3.35 -17.22
N SER A 658 12.58 3.01 -16.03
CA SER A 658 11.89 3.97 -15.16
C SER A 658 12.86 4.78 -14.31
N LYS A 659 12.77 6.12 -14.39
CA LYS A 659 13.52 7.05 -13.53
C LYS A 659 13.17 6.92 -12.03
N ALA A 660 12.05 6.27 -11.70
CA ALA A 660 11.64 6.02 -10.32
C ALA A 660 12.41 4.86 -9.66
N CYS A 661 13.10 4.01 -10.44
CA CYS A 661 13.69 2.75 -9.97
C CYS A 661 15.21 2.70 -10.07
N THR A 662 15.90 3.84 -10.01
CA THR A 662 17.37 3.91 -10.09
C THR A 662 18.07 3.14 -8.96
N GLU A 663 17.41 2.97 -7.81
CA GLU A 663 17.90 2.17 -6.67
C GLU A 663 17.77 0.66 -6.91
N ALA A 664 17.01 0.22 -7.92
CA ALA A 664 16.84 -1.18 -8.26
C ALA A 664 17.88 -1.70 -9.27
N ASN A 665 18.84 -0.88 -9.72
CA ASN A 665 19.86 -1.30 -10.71
C ASN A 665 20.56 -2.59 -10.26
N MET A 666 20.61 -3.57 -11.15
CA MET A 666 21.17 -4.88 -10.86
C MET A 666 22.61 -4.96 -11.41
N THR A 667 23.53 -5.50 -10.62
CA THR A 667 24.90 -5.78 -11.06
C THR A 667 25.08 -7.29 -11.16
N PHE A 668 25.47 -7.75 -12.35
CA PHE A 668 25.77 -9.14 -12.66
C PHE A 668 27.27 -9.36 -12.59
N VAL A 669 27.73 -10.19 -11.66
CA VAL A 669 29.16 -10.37 -11.41
C VAL A 669 29.71 -11.50 -12.29
N LEU A 670 30.98 -11.36 -12.69
CA LEU A 670 31.71 -12.43 -13.41
C LEU A 670 31.63 -13.76 -12.64
N ASP A 671 31.43 -14.85 -13.38
CA ASP A 671 31.33 -16.24 -12.89
C ASP A 671 30.14 -16.50 -11.95
N GLN A 672 29.17 -15.58 -11.91
CA GLN A 672 27.89 -15.80 -11.23
C GLN A 672 26.76 -16.08 -12.20
N GLU A 673 25.97 -17.10 -11.86
CA GLU A 673 24.79 -17.53 -12.59
C GLU A 673 23.52 -17.01 -11.92
N TYR A 674 22.67 -16.36 -12.72
CA TYR A 674 21.39 -15.79 -12.28
C TYR A 674 20.29 -16.62 -12.91
N MET A 675 20.01 -17.75 -12.26
CA MET A 675 19.12 -18.79 -12.78
C MET A 675 17.70 -18.31 -13.00
N VAL A 676 17.19 -17.37 -12.21
CA VAL A 676 15.79 -16.93 -12.33
C VAL A 676 15.71 -15.43 -12.11
N LEU A 677 15.23 -14.68 -13.10
CA LEU A 677 15.09 -13.23 -13.04
C LEU A 677 13.62 -12.80 -13.14
N PRO A 678 13.19 -11.76 -12.40
CA PRO A 678 11.90 -11.13 -12.62
C PRO A 678 11.84 -10.49 -14.01
N LYS A 679 10.68 -9.94 -14.39
CA LYS A 679 10.58 -9.13 -15.61
C LYS A 679 11.42 -7.86 -15.47
N LEU A 680 12.49 -7.75 -16.26
CA LEU A 680 13.42 -6.61 -16.26
C LEU A 680 13.25 -5.78 -17.55
N ASP A 681 12.94 -4.48 -17.43
CA ASP A 681 12.86 -3.55 -18.56
C ASP A 681 14.06 -2.58 -18.54
N TRP A 682 15.21 -3.07 -18.97
CA TRP A 682 16.44 -2.28 -19.01
C TRP A 682 16.46 -1.29 -20.17
N SER A 683 16.85 -0.05 -19.89
CA SER A 683 17.11 0.95 -20.91
C SER A 683 18.54 0.87 -21.42
N VAL A 684 19.49 0.54 -20.55
CA VAL A 684 20.93 0.49 -20.86
C VAL A 684 21.60 -0.62 -20.05
N LEU A 685 22.52 -1.36 -20.68
CA LEU A 685 23.51 -2.21 -20.01
C LEU A 685 24.90 -1.60 -20.19
N TYR A 686 25.68 -1.58 -19.11
CA TYR A 686 27.10 -1.23 -19.12
C TYR A 686 27.93 -2.48 -18.89
N ILE A 687 28.73 -2.85 -19.88
CA ILE A 687 29.55 -4.07 -19.88
C ILE A 687 31.02 -3.64 -19.81
N PRO A 688 31.74 -3.91 -18.72
CA PRO A 688 33.17 -3.62 -18.63
C PRO A 688 33.98 -4.34 -19.72
N ASP A 689 35.08 -3.73 -20.17
CA ASP A 689 35.97 -4.32 -21.16
C ASP A 689 36.49 -5.71 -20.72
N GLY A 690 36.42 -6.66 -21.65
CA GLY A 690 36.83 -8.05 -21.42
C GLY A 690 35.74 -8.94 -20.83
N LEU A 691 34.53 -8.42 -20.56
CA LEU A 691 33.38 -9.21 -20.12
C LEU A 691 32.32 -9.35 -21.22
N ALA A 692 31.49 -10.38 -21.08
CA ALA A 692 30.29 -10.59 -21.88
C ALA A 692 29.10 -10.91 -20.97
N LEU A 693 27.92 -10.38 -21.30
CA LEU A 693 26.66 -10.80 -20.70
C LEU A 693 25.98 -11.80 -21.64
N VAL A 694 25.70 -13.01 -21.14
CA VAL A 694 24.91 -14.02 -21.84
C VAL A 694 23.51 -14.02 -21.22
N ALA A 695 22.51 -13.66 -22.01
CA ALA A 695 21.13 -13.55 -21.57
C ALA A 695 20.23 -14.57 -22.27
N TYR A 696 19.37 -15.23 -21.51
CA TYR A 696 18.53 -16.34 -21.96
C TYR A 696 17.04 -15.97 -21.85
N ASP A 697 16.23 -16.55 -22.75
CA ASP A 697 14.78 -16.30 -22.80
C ASP A 697 13.93 -17.22 -21.91
N ARG A 698 14.53 -18.28 -21.34
CA ARG A 698 13.92 -19.13 -20.30
C ARG A 698 14.69 -19.02 -18.97
N PRO A 699 14.07 -19.38 -17.83
CA PRO A 699 14.78 -19.57 -16.58
C PRO A 699 15.84 -20.68 -16.68
N TRP A 700 16.74 -20.76 -15.70
CA TRP A 700 17.79 -21.75 -15.52
C TRP A 700 18.89 -21.76 -16.59
N LEU A 701 19.14 -20.62 -17.23
CA LEU A 701 20.08 -20.49 -18.36
C LEU A 701 19.73 -21.41 -19.54
N LEU A 702 18.43 -21.63 -19.76
CA LEU A 702 17.89 -22.48 -20.82
C LEU A 702 17.33 -21.66 -21.98
N GLY A 703 17.03 -22.33 -23.10
CA GLY A 703 16.41 -21.71 -24.27
C GLY A 703 17.40 -20.96 -25.15
N ARG A 704 16.89 -19.97 -25.89
CA ARG A 704 17.71 -19.16 -26.80
C ARG A 704 18.48 -18.13 -26.01
N TYR A 705 19.68 -17.80 -26.47
CA TYR A 705 20.51 -16.81 -25.82
C TYR A 705 21.01 -15.72 -26.77
N VAL A 706 21.29 -14.56 -26.19
CA VAL A 706 21.99 -13.46 -26.84
C VAL A 706 23.22 -13.12 -26.02
N VAL A 707 24.32 -12.87 -26.74
CA VAL A 707 25.59 -12.45 -26.15
C VAL A 707 25.81 -10.98 -26.45
N TRP A 708 26.05 -10.20 -25.41
CA TRP A 708 26.44 -8.81 -25.54
C TRP A 708 27.86 -8.61 -25.02
N THR A 709 28.70 -8.01 -25.86
CA THR A 709 30.09 -7.66 -25.57
C THR A 709 30.35 -6.16 -25.72
N SER A 710 29.39 -5.41 -26.26
CA SER A 710 29.55 -3.97 -26.46
C SER A 710 29.55 -3.24 -25.10
N PRO A 711 30.46 -2.27 -24.88
CA PRO A 711 30.58 -1.58 -23.60
C PRO A 711 29.28 -0.91 -23.12
N VAL A 712 28.44 -0.49 -24.07
CA VAL A 712 27.10 0.05 -23.81
C VAL A 712 26.11 -0.60 -24.76
N VAL A 713 25.10 -1.27 -24.22
CA VAL A 713 23.96 -1.79 -25.00
C VAL A 713 22.74 -0.94 -24.69
N LYS A 714 22.30 -0.13 -25.66
CA LYS A 714 21.08 0.66 -25.53
C LYS A 714 19.87 -0.16 -25.95
N SER A 715 18.83 -0.15 -25.13
CA SER A 715 17.60 -0.90 -25.36
C SER A 715 17.92 -2.36 -25.74
N PRO A 716 18.43 -3.19 -24.80
CA PRO A 716 18.74 -4.62 -25.01
C PRO A 716 17.52 -5.50 -25.35
N ARG A 717 16.44 -4.90 -25.85
CA ARG A 717 15.18 -5.46 -26.32
C ARG A 717 15.32 -6.35 -27.56
N SER A 718 16.52 -6.76 -27.96
CA SER A 718 16.68 -7.75 -29.02
C SER A 718 15.96 -9.05 -28.64
N LEU A 719 15.95 -9.48 -27.37
CA LEU A 719 15.09 -10.57 -26.86
C LEU A 719 13.69 -10.10 -26.36
N GLY A 720 13.29 -8.87 -26.65
CA GLY A 720 12.10 -8.25 -26.07
C GLY A 720 12.21 -8.06 -24.54
N ALA A 721 11.11 -8.32 -23.82
CA ALA A 721 11.01 -8.22 -22.36
C ALA A 721 11.15 -9.59 -21.65
N LYS A 722 11.84 -10.55 -22.27
CA LYS A 722 11.89 -11.97 -21.84
C LYS A 722 13.25 -12.41 -21.30
N ILE A 723 14.10 -11.50 -20.86
CA ILE A 723 15.35 -11.88 -20.16
C ILE A 723 14.95 -12.53 -18.83
N ARG A 724 15.03 -13.87 -18.74
CA ARG A 724 14.58 -14.65 -17.58
C ARG A 724 15.72 -15.31 -16.81
N SER A 725 16.91 -15.38 -17.39
CA SER A 725 18.14 -15.76 -16.70
C SER A 725 19.37 -15.20 -17.42
N VAL A 726 20.46 -14.95 -16.67
CA VAL A 726 21.71 -14.43 -17.24
C VAL A 726 22.95 -14.98 -16.55
N LYS A 727 24.08 -14.92 -17.23
CA LYS A 727 25.40 -15.07 -16.60
C LYS A 727 26.41 -14.10 -17.21
N VAL A 728 27.41 -13.72 -16.43
CA VAL A 728 28.53 -12.91 -16.91
C VAL A 728 29.76 -13.79 -17.00
N VAL A 729 30.40 -13.76 -18.16
CA VAL A 729 31.59 -14.56 -18.49
C VAL A 729 32.67 -13.65 -19.04
N LEU A 730 33.90 -14.15 -19.16
CA LEU A 730 34.92 -13.45 -19.92
C LEU A 730 34.50 -13.40 -21.40
N ALA A 731 34.80 -12.29 -22.08
CA ALA A 731 34.46 -12.13 -23.50
C ALA A 731 35.11 -13.22 -24.38
N SER A 732 36.26 -13.76 -23.96
CA SER A 732 36.94 -14.89 -24.61
C SER A 732 36.25 -16.24 -24.39
N GLU A 733 35.40 -16.36 -23.37
CA GLU A 733 34.69 -17.58 -22.98
C GLU A 733 33.21 -17.54 -23.36
N ALA A 734 32.76 -16.42 -23.93
CA ALA A 734 31.39 -16.24 -24.36
C ALA A 734 31.05 -17.24 -25.48
N PRO A 735 29.87 -17.87 -25.43
CA PRO A 735 29.44 -18.73 -26.53
C PRO A 735 29.30 -17.92 -27.82
N LEU A 736 29.45 -18.57 -28.97
CA LEU A 736 29.25 -17.91 -30.25
C LEU A 736 27.82 -17.33 -30.31
N PRO A 737 27.63 -16.09 -30.82
CA PRO A 737 26.29 -15.52 -30.92
C PRO A 737 25.36 -16.44 -31.72
N GLN A 738 24.23 -16.83 -31.12
CA GLN A 738 23.20 -17.57 -31.83
C GLN A 738 22.47 -16.62 -32.79
N LEU A 739 22.79 -16.71 -34.09
CA LEU A 739 22.18 -15.90 -35.17
C LEU A 739 20.91 -16.58 -35.70
N ASP A 740 19.93 -16.86 -34.84
CA ASP A 740 18.60 -17.23 -35.32
C ASP A 740 17.75 -15.94 -35.45
N PRO A 741 17.15 -15.66 -36.62
CA PRO A 741 16.19 -14.58 -36.72
C PRO A 741 15.03 -14.89 -35.77
N LEU A 742 14.75 -13.96 -34.85
CA LEU A 742 13.63 -14.12 -33.93
C LEU A 742 12.34 -14.33 -34.72
N PRO A 743 11.44 -15.23 -34.29
CA PRO A 743 10.16 -15.42 -34.94
C PRO A 743 9.39 -14.09 -34.98
N PRO A 744 8.43 -13.95 -35.90
CA PRO A 744 7.46 -12.85 -35.84
C PRO A 744 6.85 -12.76 -34.44
N SER A 745 6.60 -11.55 -33.95
CA SER A 745 5.99 -11.33 -32.64
C SER A 745 4.73 -10.48 -32.75
N VAL A 746 3.76 -10.75 -31.88
CA VAL A 746 2.56 -9.94 -31.69
C VAL A 746 2.68 -9.12 -30.41
N PHE A 747 2.08 -7.93 -30.43
CA PHE A 747 2.01 -7.08 -29.24
C PHE A 747 0.87 -7.56 -28.33
N GLY A 748 1.16 -7.77 -27.05
CA GLY A 748 0.22 -8.28 -26.06
C GLY A 748 0.81 -9.36 -25.14
N GLY A 749 0.00 -9.85 -24.20
CA GLY A 749 0.38 -10.93 -23.28
C GLY A 749 1.12 -10.48 -22.01
N PRO A 750 1.45 -11.44 -21.11
CA PRO A 750 2.07 -11.14 -19.80
C PRO A 750 3.43 -10.45 -19.90
N PHE A 751 4.16 -10.72 -20.99
CA PHE A 751 5.49 -10.15 -21.24
C PHE A 751 5.48 -8.97 -22.23
N GLY A 752 4.30 -8.49 -22.66
CA GLY A 752 4.15 -7.37 -23.59
C GLY A 752 4.39 -7.72 -25.07
N ARG A 753 5.22 -8.72 -25.38
CA ARG A 753 5.33 -9.36 -26.70
C ARG A 753 5.31 -10.89 -26.56
N ILE A 754 4.62 -11.56 -27.48
CA ILE A 754 4.59 -13.02 -27.62
C ILE A 754 5.06 -13.35 -29.04
N TYR A 755 5.91 -14.37 -29.20
CA TYR A 755 6.37 -14.88 -30.49
C TYR A 755 5.33 -15.83 -31.10
N VAL A 756 5.20 -15.79 -32.42
CA VAL A 756 4.32 -16.72 -33.14
C VAL A 756 4.86 -18.14 -32.97
N ASP A 757 3.97 -19.10 -32.71
CA ASP A 757 4.25 -20.51 -32.41
C ASP A 757 4.98 -20.73 -31.07
N GLU A 758 4.90 -19.75 -30.17
CA GLU A 758 5.45 -19.85 -28.83
C GLU A 758 4.58 -20.70 -27.89
N GLU A 759 5.25 -21.62 -27.19
CA GLU A 759 4.69 -22.42 -26.11
C GLU A 759 5.35 -22.02 -24.79
N GLU A 760 4.57 -21.44 -23.87
CA GLU A 760 5.05 -21.03 -22.55
C GLU A 760 4.44 -21.96 -21.49
N PRO A 761 5.19 -22.98 -21.03
CA PRO A 761 4.65 -24.05 -20.18
C PRO A 761 4.50 -23.60 -18.72
N GLY A 762 5.08 -22.46 -18.32
CA GLY A 762 4.92 -21.97 -16.95
C GLY A 762 5.13 -20.48 -16.78
N ILE A 763 4.09 -19.82 -16.27
CA ILE A 763 4.07 -18.39 -15.97
C ILE A 763 3.56 -18.21 -14.56
N SER A 764 4.42 -17.73 -13.67
CA SER A 764 3.98 -17.38 -12.33
C SER A 764 3.61 -15.90 -12.22
N ARG A 765 2.86 -15.57 -11.16
CA ARG A 765 2.41 -14.21 -10.88
C ARG A 765 3.57 -13.23 -10.71
N TRP A 766 4.69 -13.69 -10.15
CA TRP A 766 5.88 -12.86 -9.93
C TRP A 766 6.57 -12.43 -11.23
N GLU A 767 6.44 -13.21 -12.30
CA GLU A 767 6.97 -12.89 -13.64
C GLU A 767 6.09 -11.87 -14.39
N LYS A 768 4.81 -11.79 -13.98
CA LYS A 768 3.83 -10.82 -14.48
C LYS A 768 3.93 -9.49 -13.72
N ALA A 769 4.30 -9.54 -12.44
CA ALA A 769 4.41 -8.38 -11.57
C ALA A 769 5.65 -7.53 -11.94
N TRP A 770 5.44 -6.21 -12.05
CA TRP A 770 6.55 -5.26 -11.98
C TRP A 770 7.14 -5.30 -10.55
N LEU A 771 8.43 -4.98 -10.42
CA LEU A 771 9.11 -4.77 -9.13
C LEU A 771 8.24 -3.93 -8.15
N PRO A 772 8.42 -4.11 -6.82
CA PRO A 772 7.47 -3.70 -5.77
C PRO A 772 6.92 -2.28 -5.90
N ASP A 773 5.69 -2.10 -5.40
CA ASP A 773 4.82 -0.93 -5.57
C ASP A 773 5.43 0.47 -5.31
N ALA A 774 6.59 0.56 -4.65
CA ALA A 774 7.34 1.81 -4.53
C ALA A 774 7.71 2.41 -5.90
N CYS A 775 7.88 1.56 -6.93
CA CYS A 775 8.11 1.94 -8.31
C CYS A 775 6.83 2.20 -9.13
N SER A 776 5.64 1.88 -8.58
CA SER A 776 4.36 1.82 -9.29
C SER A 776 3.40 2.96 -8.97
N ASN A 777 3.79 3.95 -8.15
CA ASN A 777 3.04 5.20 -7.92
C ASN A 777 2.90 6.00 -9.23
N GLY A 778 2.00 5.55 -10.12
CA GLY A 778 1.80 6.07 -11.47
C GLY A 778 1.45 5.02 -12.52
N VAL A 779 1.74 3.74 -12.30
CA VAL A 779 1.33 2.64 -13.20
C VAL A 779 0.24 1.83 -12.49
N SER A 780 -0.91 2.47 -12.34
CA SER A 780 -2.19 1.82 -12.05
C SER A 780 -2.28 0.50 -12.82
N LEU A 781 -2.50 -0.60 -12.10
CA LEU A 781 -3.02 -1.89 -12.58
C LEU A 781 -2.63 -2.17 -14.02
N MET A 782 -1.61 -2.98 -14.27
CA MET A 782 -1.33 -3.49 -15.61
C MET A 782 -2.54 -4.34 -16.04
N THR A 783 -3.56 -3.66 -16.56
CA THR A 783 -4.57 -4.22 -17.43
C THR A 783 -3.76 -4.94 -18.49
N LEU A 784 -3.94 -6.25 -18.64
CA LEU A 784 -3.47 -6.96 -19.83
C LEU A 784 -4.11 -6.23 -21.02
N TRP A 785 -3.37 -5.29 -21.62
CA TRP A 785 -3.78 -4.64 -22.85
C TRP A 785 -3.54 -5.66 -23.95
N ILE A 786 -4.51 -6.54 -24.14
CA ILE A 786 -4.65 -7.26 -25.40
C ILE A 786 -5.24 -6.22 -26.36
N SER A 787 -4.36 -5.43 -27.00
CA SER A 787 -4.79 -4.56 -28.10
C SER A 787 -5.29 -5.42 -29.27
N ARG A 788 -6.05 -4.80 -30.19
CA ARG A 788 -6.69 -5.35 -31.40
C ARG A 788 -5.75 -6.02 -32.43
N SER A 789 -4.65 -6.66 -32.02
CA SER A 789 -3.55 -7.11 -32.88
C SER A 789 -3.40 -8.64 -32.99
N PHE A 790 -4.43 -9.42 -32.61
CA PHE A 790 -4.44 -10.88 -32.76
C PHE A 790 -5.12 -11.37 -34.05
N ASP A 791 -5.35 -10.49 -35.02
CA ASP A 791 -5.93 -10.88 -36.31
C ASP A 791 -5.07 -11.95 -37.00
N GLY A 792 -5.66 -13.12 -37.26
CA GLY A 792 -4.98 -14.28 -37.86
C GLY A 792 -4.26 -15.21 -36.87
N TYR A 793 -4.36 -14.99 -35.55
CA TYR A 793 -3.74 -15.80 -34.51
C TYR A 793 -4.75 -16.25 -33.44
N TRP A 794 -4.51 -17.43 -32.85
CA TRP A 794 -5.26 -17.94 -31.70
C TRP A 794 -4.32 -18.13 -30.52
N MET A 795 -4.72 -17.60 -29.36
CA MET A 795 -4.02 -17.83 -28.10
C MET A 795 -4.83 -18.79 -27.24
N THR A 796 -4.23 -19.91 -26.85
CA THR A 796 -4.84 -20.88 -25.93
C THR A 796 -4.22 -20.70 -24.55
N LEU A 797 -5.02 -20.34 -23.57
CA LEU A 797 -4.63 -20.18 -22.17
C LEU A 797 -5.05 -21.41 -21.37
N TYR A 798 -4.21 -21.82 -20.41
CA TYR A 798 -4.47 -22.97 -19.55
C TYR A 798 -4.42 -22.54 -18.08
N ASN A 799 -5.31 -23.10 -17.28
CA ASN A 799 -5.41 -22.78 -15.85
C ASN A 799 -4.29 -23.41 -15.02
N ASP A 800 -3.63 -24.46 -15.54
CA ASP A 800 -2.50 -25.10 -14.87
C ASP A 800 -1.21 -25.05 -15.69
N TYR A 801 -0.10 -25.40 -15.04
CA TYR A 801 1.22 -25.49 -15.63
C TYR A 801 1.29 -26.61 -16.67
N ASN A 802 2.26 -26.51 -17.58
CA ASN A 802 2.55 -27.50 -18.61
C ASN A 802 1.35 -27.83 -19.51
N PHE A 803 0.51 -26.82 -19.84
CA PHE A 803 -0.66 -26.93 -20.71
C PHE A 803 -1.73 -27.92 -20.21
N GLN A 804 -1.85 -28.08 -18.90
CA GLN A 804 -2.80 -28.99 -18.25
C GLN A 804 -4.13 -28.29 -17.94
N GLU A 805 -5.14 -29.11 -17.64
CA GLU A 805 -6.51 -28.71 -17.25
C GLU A 805 -7.32 -27.94 -18.32
N SER A 806 -8.29 -27.14 -17.89
CA SER A 806 -9.22 -26.42 -18.76
C SER A 806 -8.50 -25.36 -19.57
N LYS A 807 -8.86 -25.29 -20.86
CA LYS A 807 -8.31 -24.34 -21.83
C LYS A 807 -9.34 -23.29 -22.25
N THR A 808 -8.88 -22.06 -22.38
CA THR A 808 -9.63 -20.93 -22.95
C THR A 808 -8.95 -20.50 -24.24
N VAL A 809 -9.67 -20.54 -25.36
CA VAL A 809 -9.15 -20.07 -26.65
C VAL A 809 -9.64 -18.64 -26.88
N ILE A 810 -8.71 -17.73 -27.13
CA ILE A 810 -8.99 -16.33 -27.44
C ILE A 810 -8.76 -16.12 -28.94
N ASP A 811 -9.82 -15.71 -29.63
CA ASP A 811 -9.76 -15.17 -30.99
C ASP A 811 -9.83 -13.62 -30.97
N GLY A 812 -9.42 -12.98 -32.07
CA GLY A 812 -9.41 -11.52 -32.21
C GLY A 812 -10.77 -10.84 -32.07
N THR A 813 -11.88 -11.58 -32.08
CA THR A 813 -13.26 -11.06 -32.02
C THR A 813 -13.88 -11.08 -30.62
N HIS A 814 -13.34 -11.86 -29.68
CA HIS A 814 -13.90 -12.06 -28.33
C HIS A 814 -13.41 -11.11 -27.23
N LEU A 815 -12.62 -10.07 -27.56
CA LEU A 815 -12.10 -9.12 -26.58
C LEU A 815 -13.15 -8.06 -26.18
N LYS A 816 -14.19 -8.47 -25.46
CA LYS A 816 -14.79 -7.56 -24.47
C LYS A 816 -13.73 -7.29 -23.40
N ARG A 817 -13.76 -6.10 -22.81
CA ARG A 817 -12.82 -5.56 -21.83
C ARG A 817 -12.92 -6.34 -20.51
N GLU A 818 -12.72 -7.64 -20.54
CA GLU A 818 -12.71 -8.51 -19.39
C GLU A 818 -11.33 -8.46 -18.75
N TYR A 819 -11.34 -8.21 -17.45
CA TYR A 819 -10.16 -8.18 -16.63
C TYR A 819 -9.64 -9.63 -16.53
N PHE A 820 -8.62 -9.98 -17.30
CA PHE A 820 -7.88 -11.24 -17.14
C PHE A 820 -7.11 -11.19 -15.81
N TYR A 821 -7.81 -11.38 -14.69
CA TYR A 821 -7.18 -11.57 -13.40
C TYR A 821 -6.48 -12.92 -13.40
N THR A 822 -5.14 -12.89 -13.27
CA THR A 822 -4.25 -13.84 -12.56
C THR A 822 -4.41 -15.38 -12.64
N GLU A 823 -5.38 -15.96 -13.31
CA GLU A 823 -5.75 -17.39 -13.15
C GLU A 823 -4.98 -18.35 -14.09
N TYR A 824 -4.47 -17.87 -15.23
CA TYR A 824 -3.79 -18.73 -16.20
C TYR A 824 -2.30 -18.93 -15.89
N LYS A 825 -1.83 -20.18 -15.96
CA LYS A 825 -0.48 -20.63 -15.59
C LYS A 825 0.39 -21.05 -16.78
N SER A 826 -0.19 -21.32 -17.96
CA SER A 826 0.55 -21.57 -19.21
C SER A 826 -0.24 -21.11 -20.44
N PHE A 827 0.43 -20.89 -21.58
CA PHE A 827 -0.24 -20.54 -22.84
C PHE A 827 0.48 -21.05 -24.09
N LYS A 828 -0.27 -21.20 -25.19
CA LYS A 828 0.28 -21.36 -26.53
C LYS A 828 -0.28 -20.32 -27.50
N LEU A 829 0.56 -19.78 -28.38
CA LEU A 829 0.15 -18.85 -29.44
C LEU A 829 0.42 -19.48 -30.81
N HIS A 830 -0.61 -19.66 -31.63
CA HIS A 830 -0.48 -20.24 -32.97
C HIS A 830 -1.24 -19.41 -34.01
N ARG A 831 -0.94 -19.67 -35.30
CA ARG A 831 -1.74 -19.13 -36.41
C ARG A 831 -3.12 -19.78 -36.42
N ALA A 832 -4.18 -19.01 -36.69
CA ALA A 832 -5.58 -19.45 -36.58
C ALA A 832 -5.93 -20.71 -37.40
N ASN A 833 -5.15 -21.02 -38.45
CA ASN A 833 -5.36 -22.19 -39.31
C ASN A 833 -4.60 -23.45 -38.86
N ASN A 834 -3.73 -23.32 -37.85
CA ASN A 834 -2.96 -24.42 -37.28
C ASN A 834 -3.51 -24.68 -35.87
N CYS A 835 -4.21 -25.79 -35.68
CA CYS A 835 -4.55 -26.27 -34.34
C CYS A 835 -3.59 -27.40 -33.96
N PRO A 836 -2.48 -27.12 -33.27
CA PRO A 836 -1.60 -28.19 -32.84
C PRO A 836 -2.18 -28.81 -31.57
N VAL A 837 -2.70 -30.03 -31.72
CA VAL A 837 -2.88 -30.98 -30.62
C VAL A 837 -1.55 -31.75 -30.47
N THR A 838 -0.43 -31.05 -30.29
CA THR A 838 0.84 -31.72 -29.99
C THR A 838 0.89 -32.05 -28.49
N PRO A 839 1.20 -33.32 -28.12
CA PRO A 839 1.45 -33.69 -26.74
C PRO A 839 2.57 -32.87 -26.11
N THR A 840 2.54 -32.75 -24.79
CA THR A 840 3.53 -32.03 -23.99
C THR A 840 4.96 -32.54 -24.21
N GLU A 841 5.88 -31.66 -24.61
CA GLU A 841 7.31 -31.96 -24.78
C GLU A 841 8.16 -31.64 -23.54
N PHE A 842 7.56 -31.06 -22.49
CA PHE A 842 8.29 -30.63 -21.29
C PHE A 842 8.17 -31.66 -20.17
N ALA A 843 9.33 -32.08 -19.66
CA ALA A 843 9.47 -32.75 -18.38
C ALA A 843 9.31 -31.73 -17.24
N GLY A 844 8.45 -32.00 -16.28
CA GLY A 844 8.14 -31.11 -15.16
C GLY A 844 8.68 -31.63 -13.83
N ILE A 845 9.30 -30.75 -13.05
CA ILE A 845 9.72 -31.01 -11.66
C ILE A 845 8.97 -30.04 -10.75
N TYR A 846 8.18 -30.57 -9.82
CA TYR A 846 7.27 -29.80 -8.98
C TYR A 846 7.80 -29.78 -7.54
N PRO A 847 8.42 -28.67 -7.09
CA PRO A 847 8.92 -28.54 -5.72
C PRO A 847 7.77 -28.48 -4.71
N ASN A 848 8.04 -28.85 -3.46
CA ASN A 848 7.12 -28.62 -2.36
C ASN A 848 6.88 -27.11 -2.19
N LEU A 849 5.61 -26.73 -2.17
CA LEU A 849 5.21 -25.35 -2.39
C LEU A 849 5.34 -24.44 -1.15
N PHE A 850 5.60 -24.93 0.07
CA PHE A 850 5.74 -24.09 1.28
C PHE A 850 4.69 -22.95 1.45
N GLY A 851 3.49 -23.07 0.87
CA GLY A 851 2.48 -21.99 0.85
C GLY A 851 2.69 -20.87 -0.20
N LEU A 852 3.65 -21.01 -1.11
CA LEU A 852 3.91 -20.13 -2.25
C LEU A 852 3.50 -20.80 -3.58
N ASP A 853 2.91 -20.03 -4.52
CA ASP A 853 2.63 -20.50 -5.90
C ASP A 853 3.90 -20.38 -6.77
N VAL A 854 4.85 -21.29 -6.51
CA VAL A 854 6.14 -21.38 -7.22
C VAL A 854 5.93 -22.16 -8.53
N PRO A 855 6.37 -21.64 -9.70
CA PRO A 855 6.23 -22.36 -10.95
C PRO A 855 7.12 -23.62 -10.96
N PRO A 856 6.64 -24.76 -11.48
CA PRO A 856 7.45 -25.95 -11.67
C PRO A 856 8.66 -25.68 -12.56
N ILE A 857 9.73 -26.46 -12.40
CA ILE A 857 10.85 -26.46 -13.34
C ILE A 857 10.40 -27.27 -14.56
N LEU A 858 10.42 -26.64 -15.73
CA LEU A 858 9.93 -27.25 -16.97
C LEU A 858 11.07 -27.29 -17.99
N MET A 859 11.47 -28.50 -18.36
CA MET A 859 12.67 -28.80 -19.13
C MET A 859 12.33 -29.57 -20.41
N GLN A 860 13.02 -29.25 -21.51
CA GLN A 860 12.95 -29.96 -22.78
C GLN A 860 14.08 -30.97 -22.91
N ILE A 861 13.99 -31.85 -23.89
CA ILE A 861 15.09 -32.72 -24.30
C ILE A 861 16.40 -31.92 -24.49
N GLY A 862 17.48 -32.40 -23.86
CA GLY A 862 18.80 -31.75 -23.95
C GLY A 862 19.05 -30.68 -22.89
N ASP A 863 18.03 -30.17 -22.20
CA ASP A 863 18.18 -29.18 -21.13
C ASP A 863 19.00 -29.73 -19.96
N ASN A 864 19.81 -28.85 -19.35
CA ASN A 864 20.67 -29.15 -18.21
C ASN A 864 20.63 -28.00 -17.21
N ILE A 865 20.43 -28.30 -15.93
CA ILE A 865 20.47 -27.33 -14.84
C ILE A 865 21.56 -27.77 -13.86
N SER A 866 22.64 -26.99 -13.79
CA SER A 866 23.84 -27.28 -13.00
C SER A 866 23.63 -27.08 -11.50
N ALA A 867 22.75 -26.19 -11.09
CA ALA A 867 22.48 -25.91 -9.68
C ALA A 867 21.04 -25.40 -9.50
N LEU A 868 20.29 -26.02 -8.58
CA LEU A 868 19.00 -25.52 -8.13
C LEU A 868 19.18 -24.48 -7.02
N VAL A 869 18.42 -23.39 -7.12
CA VAL A 869 18.42 -22.31 -6.12
C VAL A 869 17.09 -22.24 -5.40
N PHE A 870 17.08 -21.65 -4.21
CA PHE A 870 15.87 -21.48 -3.40
C PHE A 870 14.75 -20.71 -4.12
N PRO A 871 13.46 -21.11 -3.98
CA PRO A 871 12.93 -22.27 -3.28
C PRO A 871 12.84 -23.54 -4.14
N TRP A 872 13.38 -23.55 -5.36
CA TRP A 872 13.29 -24.72 -6.25
C TRP A 872 14.23 -25.86 -5.86
N ASN A 873 15.18 -25.62 -4.96
CA ASN A 873 15.98 -26.66 -4.30
C ASN A 873 15.25 -27.31 -3.10
N ALA A 874 13.97 -27.00 -2.89
CA ALA A 874 13.12 -27.67 -1.91
C ALA A 874 12.90 -29.14 -2.27
N PRO A 875 12.47 -29.98 -1.29
CA PRO A 875 12.06 -31.36 -1.57
C PRO A 875 11.03 -31.43 -2.70
N ILE A 876 11.29 -32.27 -3.72
CA ILE A 876 10.41 -32.41 -4.88
C ILE A 876 9.25 -33.35 -4.55
N GLN A 877 8.02 -32.94 -4.86
CA GLN A 877 6.81 -33.73 -4.61
C GLN A 877 6.40 -34.60 -5.80
N LYS A 878 6.57 -34.08 -7.02
CA LYS A 878 6.10 -34.73 -8.24
C LYS A 878 7.04 -34.44 -9.39
N VAL A 879 7.22 -35.43 -10.25
CA VAL A 879 7.82 -35.27 -11.57
C VAL A 879 6.85 -35.74 -12.64
N THR A 880 6.81 -35.04 -13.77
CA THR A 880 6.11 -35.44 -14.98
C THR A 880 7.11 -35.65 -16.10
N VAL A 881 7.03 -36.80 -16.78
CA VAL A 881 8.02 -37.21 -17.79
C VAL A 881 7.27 -37.61 -19.06
N PRO A 882 7.41 -36.85 -20.16
CA PRO A 882 6.86 -37.23 -21.45
C PRO A 882 7.40 -38.56 -21.95
N ASN A 883 6.56 -39.29 -22.71
CA ASN A 883 6.96 -40.57 -23.32
C ASN A 883 8.22 -40.40 -24.17
N GLY A 884 9.20 -41.28 -23.98
CA GLY A 884 10.47 -41.26 -24.70
C GLY A 884 11.56 -40.39 -24.08
N LEU A 885 11.26 -39.66 -22.99
CA LEU A 885 12.25 -38.89 -22.22
C LEU A 885 12.56 -39.53 -20.87
N LYS A 886 13.72 -39.15 -20.32
CA LYS A 886 14.13 -39.45 -18.94
C LYS A 886 14.70 -38.20 -18.26
N ILE A 887 14.42 -38.05 -16.98
CA ILE A 887 15.05 -37.05 -16.10
C ILE A 887 16.15 -37.74 -15.31
N LEU A 888 17.35 -37.16 -15.31
CA LEU A 888 18.47 -37.53 -14.45
C LEU A 888 18.61 -36.45 -13.38
N ALA A 889 18.55 -36.83 -12.11
CA ALA A 889 18.61 -35.91 -10.97
C ALA A 889 19.72 -36.30 -10.02
N TYR A 890 20.49 -35.32 -9.57
CA TYR A 890 21.70 -35.54 -8.80
C TYR A 890 21.60 -34.88 -7.42
N ALA A 891 22.14 -35.57 -6.41
CA ALA A 891 22.15 -35.10 -5.02
C ALA A 891 23.10 -33.91 -4.78
N ARG A 892 24.01 -33.59 -5.73
CA ARG A 892 24.88 -32.41 -5.68
C ARG A 892 24.79 -31.58 -6.95
N GLU A 893 25.28 -30.35 -6.85
CA GLU A 893 25.44 -29.44 -7.99
C GLU A 893 26.44 -30.03 -9.02
N GLN A 894 26.42 -29.45 -10.23
CA GLN A 894 27.30 -29.81 -11.34
C GLN A 894 27.23 -31.30 -11.73
N PHE A 895 26.06 -31.92 -11.54
CA PHE A 895 25.77 -33.31 -11.91
C PHE A 895 26.64 -34.32 -11.16
N GLN A 896 26.90 -34.05 -9.88
CA GLN A 896 27.71 -34.89 -9.00
C GLN A 896 26.88 -35.60 -7.93
N GLY A 897 27.45 -36.64 -7.33
CA GLY A 897 26.80 -37.41 -6.25
C GLY A 897 25.76 -38.40 -6.76
N ASP A 898 24.95 -38.92 -5.84
CA ASP A 898 23.95 -39.94 -6.14
C ASP A 898 22.97 -39.47 -7.21
N CYS A 899 22.75 -40.32 -8.21
CA CYS A 899 21.98 -40.02 -9.40
C CYS A 899 20.71 -40.88 -9.43
N THR A 900 19.56 -40.24 -9.58
CA THR A 900 18.24 -40.89 -9.72
C THR A 900 17.69 -40.64 -11.11
N THR A 901 17.09 -41.66 -11.73
CA THR A 901 16.47 -41.56 -13.06
C THR A 901 14.96 -41.76 -12.98
N TRP A 902 14.18 -40.88 -13.63
CA TRP A 902 12.74 -41.07 -13.84
C TRP A 902 12.41 -41.09 -15.33
N VAL A 903 11.70 -42.14 -15.76
CA VAL A 903 11.25 -42.35 -17.15
C VAL A 903 9.72 -42.25 -17.31
N LYS A 904 9.02 -41.97 -16.21
CA LYS A 904 7.56 -41.90 -16.10
C LYS A 904 7.18 -41.03 -14.91
N ASP A 905 5.97 -40.47 -14.97
CA ASP A 905 5.40 -39.65 -13.90
C ASP A 905 5.52 -40.36 -12.55
N SER A 906 6.01 -39.64 -11.54
CA SER A 906 6.27 -40.19 -10.21
C SER A 906 5.93 -39.17 -9.13
N VAL A 907 5.35 -39.64 -8.02
CA VAL A 907 5.18 -38.88 -6.78
C VAL A 907 6.33 -39.28 -5.85
N LEU A 908 7.00 -38.31 -5.26
CA LEU A 908 8.26 -38.51 -4.54
C LEU A 908 8.10 -38.08 -3.08
N ASN A 909 8.75 -38.81 -2.17
CA ASN A 909 8.87 -38.46 -0.76
C ASN A 909 10.28 -37.94 -0.49
N GLU A 910 10.44 -36.62 -0.55
CA GLU A 910 11.61 -35.84 -0.13
C GLU A 910 13.01 -36.20 -0.69
N PRO A 911 13.20 -36.33 -2.02
CA PRO A 911 14.55 -36.41 -2.58
C PRO A 911 15.23 -35.03 -2.57
N ASN A 912 16.43 -34.95 -1.99
CA ASN A 912 17.31 -33.79 -2.10
C ASN A 912 17.94 -33.75 -3.49
N ILE A 913 17.44 -32.88 -4.36
CA ILE A 913 17.91 -32.72 -5.74
C ILE A 913 18.57 -31.36 -5.87
N LEU A 914 19.79 -31.32 -6.38
CA LEU A 914 20.55 -30.07 -6.57
C LEU A 914 20.93 -29.81 -8.03
N SER A 915 20.89 -30.81 -8.93
CA SER A 915 21.06 -30.59 -10.37
C SER A 915 20.31 -31.61 -11.23
N LEU A 916 19.99 -31.24 -12.48
CA LEU A 916 19.02 -31.95 -13.34
C LEU A 916 19.43 -32.00 -14.81
N ARG A 917 19.14 -33.11 -15.50
CA ARG A 917 19.27 -33.24 -16.97
C ARG A 917 18.06 -33.95 -17.56
N VAL A 918 17.67 -33.57 -18.77
CA VAL A 918 16.63 -34.30 -19.53
C VAL A 918 17.24 -34.88 -20.80
N ARG A 919 17.02 -36.18 -21.04
CA ARG A 919 17.55 -36.94 -22.18
C ARG A 919 16.49 -37.85 -22.78
N THR A 920 16.76 -38.42 -23.95
CA THR A 920 15.96 -39.54 -24.45
C THR A 920 16.23 -40.79 -23.63
N VAL A 921 15.24 -41.68 -23.56
CA VAL A 921 15.40 -42.98 -22.88
C VAL A 921 16.58 -43.75 -23.49
N ASP A 922 16.72 -43.69 -24.82
CA ASP A 922 17.75 -44.40 -25.61
C ASP A 922 19.16 -43.78 -25.51
N ASP A 923 19.32 -42.62 -24.85
CA ASP A 923 20.65 -42.02 -24.67
C ASP A 923 21.47 -42.81 -23.63
N VAL A 924 22.36 -43.67 -24.13
CA VAL A 924 23.25 -44.53 -23.33
C VAL A 924 24.52 -43.80 -22.87
N SER A 925 24.74 -42.55 -23.28
CA SER A 925 26.00 -41.82 -23.03
C SER A 925 26.16 -41.30 -21.60
N MET A 926 25.09 -41.36 -20.79
CA MET A 926 25.06 -40.85 -19.41
C MET A 926 24.20 -41.74 -18.49
N PRO A 927 24.63 -42.97 -18.14
CA PRO A 927 23.97 -43.74 -17.09
C PRO A 927 24.20 -43.08 -15.73
N CYS A 928 23.19 -43.05 -14.85
CA CYS A 928 23.48 -43.00 -13.43
C CYS A 928 24.30 -44.26 -13.12
N GLU A 929 25.56 -44.12 -12.69
CA GLU A 929 26.33 -45.31 -12.28
C GLU A 929 25.54 -46.03 -11.19
N GLU A 930 25.31 -47.34 -11.37
CA GLU A 930 24.73 -48.16 -10.32
C GLU A 930 25.63 -48.02 -9.08
N THR A 931 25.06 -47.49 -8.00
CA THR A 931 25.72 -47.48 -6.70
C THR A 931 26.04 -48.93 -6.37
N PHE A 932 27.33 -49.27 -6.42
CA PHE A 932 27.85 -50.54 -5.92
C PHE A 932 27.48 -50.64 -4.45
N ASP A 933 26.51 -51.50 -4.14
CA ASP A 933 26.02 -51.76 -2.81
C ASP A 933 27.11 -52.48 -1.99
N GLN A 934 28.08 -51.73 -1.47
CA GLN A 934 29.12 -52.22 -0.55
C GLN A 934 28.57 -52.53 0.86
N SER A 935 27.25 -52.60 1.03
CA SER A 935 26.61 -53.01 2.30
C SER A 935 26.47 -54.53 2.47
N LYS A 936 26.83 -55.34 1.47
CA LYS A 936 27.00 -56.81 1.62
C LYS A 936 28.46 -57.24 1.69
N SER A 937 29.18 -56.76 2.70
CA SER A 937 30.45 -57.38 3.11
C SER A 937 30.68 -57.20 4.61
N THR A 938 29.88 -57.88 5.43
CA THR A 938 30.38 -58.64 6.59
C THR A 938 29.27 -59.54 7.13
N ASN A 939 29.64 -60.80 7.38
CA ASN A 939 28.85 -61.92 7.95
C ASN A 939 28.14 -62.82 6.92
N THR A 940 28.87 -63.80 6.40
CA THR A 940 28.89 -65.14 7.02
C THR A 940 30.02 -65.97 6.41
N LEU A 941 31.02 -66.26 7.24
CA LEU A 941 31.76 -67.51 7.14
C LEU A 941 30.78 -68.66 7.44
N GLN A 942 31.00 -69.77 6.74
CA GLN A 942 30.64 -71.14 7.10
C GLN A 942 29.44 -71.77 6.36
N ASP A 943 29.85 -72.46 5.29
CA ASP A 943 29.43 -73.76 4.75
C ASP A 943 27.98 -74.01 4.32
N ASP A 944 27.84 -74.35 3.03
CA ASP A 944 27.14 -75.58 2.68
C ASP A 944 27.67 -76.18 1.37
N LEU A 945 28.27 -77.38 1.49
CA LEU A 945 28.44 -78.34 0.42
C LEU A 945 27.29 -79.34 0.55
N THR A 946 26.49 -79.44 -0.50
CA THR A 946 25.44 -80.44 -0.71
C THR A 946 25.81 -81.85 -0.26
N ASN A 947 24.97 -82.52 0.55
CA ASN A 947 24.17 -83.67 0.09
C ASN A 947 23.28 -84.32 1.16
N HIS A 948 22.08 -84.68 0.70
CA HIS A 948 21.23 -85.82 1.06
C HIS A 948 20.43 -85.87 2.38
N ASP A 949 19.12 -86.10 2.15
CA ASP A 949 18.21 -87.04 2.81
C ASP A 949 17.35 -86.64 4.02
N LEU A 950 16.04 -86.81 3.76
CA LEU A 950 14.97 -87.42 4.57
C LEU A 950 14.45 -86.78 5.88
N GLU A 951 13.11 -86.75 5.90
CA GLU A 951 12.19 -86.96 7.03
C GLU A 951 11.84 -85.82 8.00
N SER A 952 10.62 -85.32 7.76
CA SER A 952 9.47 -85.40 8.68
C SER A 952 9.33 -84.41 9.84
N SER A 953 8.10 -83.87 9.90
CA SER A 953 7.35 -83.46 11.09
C SER A 953 7.81 -82.19 11.81
N VAL A 954 7.00 -81.36 12.48
CA VAL A 954 5.56 -81.16 12.69
C VAL A 954 5.51 -79.83 13.49
N SER A 955 4.42 -79.07 13.30
CA SER A 955 3.81 -78.07 14.22
C SER A 955 4.49 -76.73 14.56
N ASN A 956 3.73 -75.68 14.20
CA ASN A 956 3.22 -74.58 15.04
C ASN A 956 4.21 -73.72 15.85
N PHE A 957 4.34 -72.45 15.46
CA PHE A 957 3.48 -71.36 15.97
C PHE A 957 3.46 -70.18 14.99
#